data_AF-A0A955V4F2-F1
#
_entry.id   AF-A0A955V4F2-F1
#
_cell.length_a   1.000
_cell.length_b   1.000
_cell.length_c   1.000
_cell.angle_alpha   90.00
_cell.angle_beta   90.00
_cell.angle_gamma   90.00
#
_symmetry.space_group_name_H-M   'P 1'
#
loop_
_entity.id
_entity.type
_entity.pdbx_description
1 polymer ?
#
loop_
_entity_poly.entity_id
_entity_poly.type
_entity_poly.pdbx_seq_one_letter_code
_entity_poly.pdbx_strand_id
1 'polypeptide(L)'
;MSRLLSLSAAVLALAAGLTESAPAQARSRHYDVWNFGTHCRLEWNADGTDFTFTTDPSIATGEGCASFSDPETGQLLIYTDGTTVWNGAGQAVISNLPGNSSSLHSGVIVPVPGTPGQVYVFGHSASATAVVQYQRFAVSPSAVTTVGSIGTVTLEGGATSGREGMLVIQHQNKVDWWLVVNGDTKIFVIPITAAGVGAPAATSSGVSVWTSGWSVFSASHQGDRIIVSGNSSAATGDVSGDMRSFDFDPATGALSNGTLLNASFRHPQYYGGVFSPSGLRFYFSTLTDSDGSGRFWQLDLETGDFTELGSDSVLYTFGDARLAPDGRIFVAGSGGSTHANQALHVVTSPDLAGLDCGFIHDAYPEPQGCQMELGLPQSPSALARVNLNLAVTINAPGTELVTSAVTPAGSAQAPDGAVVNVSVGGPDGYSASCTATVAGAAWACPAAVTGLVLGGAYTFTATLTYPEEEPVTDEVVATVVVCSDTATSGVDAGCSAGQPACVDGPSGRLCTNSVGCSDGTREGYTSLGTYPAIASCGGAWSVGGMFHDEPACDRQGGNDGENAAGTGCNVQDLCAEGWHVCYGPADVRSRVGDAGCADAVAATYPNTGTGPLNGVTVPPGGAFFATATAGPGNGICDDFVNGVATQFNDVFGCGNLGGKPTGATCAPFNRFSNNNCASLQNQPYVTPGVDHPATDYGYEDATQWAWTCSGATVESQNIVKTMPGVQGGVICCKDADPSLPEICDGVD
;
A
#
# COMPACT_ATOMS: atom_id res chain seq x y z
N MET A 1 -40.24 -35.36 -48.32
CA MET A 1 -40.47 -36.76 -48.76
C MET A 1 -40.02 -36.89 -50.21
N SER A 2 -39.29 -37.90 -50.68
CA SER A 2 -38.48 -38.92 -50.02
C SER A 2 -37.57 -39.55 -51.10
N ARG A 3 -36.26 -39.65 -50.88
CA ARG A 3 -35.41 -40.64 -51.59
C ARG A 3 -34.33 -41.16 -50.64
N LEU A 4 -34.25 -42.48 -50.57
CA LEU A 4 -33.52 -43.27 -49.59
C LEU A 4 -32.16 -43.73 -50.12
N LEU A 5 -31.25 -44.02 -49.18
CA LEU A 5 -30.11 -44.94 -49.21
C LEU A 5 -29.23 -45.01 -50.48
N SER A 6 -27.94 -44.74 -50.30
CA SER A 6 -26.93 -45.81 -50.16
C SER A 6 -25.52 -45.23 -50.35
N LEU A 7 -24.65 -45.36 -49.32
CA LEU A 7 -23.24 -45.69 -49.51
C LEU A 7 -22.62 -46.08 -48.15
N SER A 8 -22.01 -47.25 -48.08
CA SER A 8 -21.24 -47.72 -46.92
C SER A 8 -19.80 -48.01 -47.31
N ALA A 9 -18.90 -47.87 -46.33
CA ALA A 9 -17.55 -48.43 -46.29
C ALA A 9 -16.51 -47.91 -47.33
N ALA A 10 -15.84 -46.80 -47.00
CA ALA A 10 -14.48 -46.52 -47.51
C ALA A 10 -13.64 -45.54 -46.64
N VAL A 11 -13.91 -45.36 -45.33
CA VAL A 11 -12.98 -44.68 -44.41
C VAL A 11 -12.98 -45.40 -43.05
N LEU A 12 -12.07 -46.36 -42.89
CA LEU A 12 -11.68 -46.92 -41.60
C LEU A 12 -10.15 -46.97 -41.59
N ALA A 13 -9.54 -46.63 -40.45
CA ALA A 13 -8.09 -46.46 -40.23
C ALA A 13 -7.44 -45.16 -40.78
N LEU A 14 -7.77 -44.01 -40.16
CA LEU A 14 -6.76 -43.10 -39.61
C LEU A 14 -7.37 -42.12 -38.58
N ALA A 15 -7.80 -42.65 -37.43
CA ALA A 15 -8.29 -41.88 -36.28
C ALA A 15 -7.83 -42.52 -34.95
N ALA A 16 -6.61 -43.03 -34.94
CA ALA A 16 -5.92 -43.56 -33.77
C ALA A 16 -4.57 -42.84 -33.67
N GLY A 17 -4.62 -41.61 -33.19
CA GLY A 17 -3.48 -40.71 -33.06
C GLY A 17 -3.93 -39.39 -32.43
N LEU A 18 -3.45 -39.14 -31.21
CA LEU A 18 -3.58 -37.89 -30.46
C LEU A 18 -5.02 -37.46 -30.11
N THR A 19 -5.68 -38.28 -29.27
CA THR A 19 -6.31 -37.68 -28.08
C THR A 19 -5.29 -37.75 -26.94
N GLU A 20 -4.31 -36.83 -26.96
CA GLU A 20 -3.81 -36.34 -25.69
C GLU A 20 -4.99 -35.61 -25.08
N SER A 21 -5.59 -36.19 -24.03
CA SER A 21 -6.40 -35.39 -23.12
C SER A 21 -5.46 -34.31 -22.60
N ALA A 22 -5.72 -33.05 -22.98
CA ALA A 22 -5.03 -31.93 -22.34
C ALA A 22 -5.14 -32.14 -20.82
N PRO A 23 -4.03 -32.05 -20.07
CA PRO A 23 -4.12 -32.16 -18.62
C PRO A 23 -5.11 -31.11 -18.13
N ALA A 24 -6.04 -31.49 -17.24
CA ALA A 24 -6.93 -30.55 -16.59
C ALA A 24 -6.05 -29.47 -15.95
N GLN A 25 -6.16 -28.23 -16.44
CA GLN A 25 -5.28 -27.15 -16.05
C GLN A 25 -5.70 -26.69 -14.66
N ALA A 26 -4.77 -26.67 -13.71
CA ALA A 26 -5.08 -26.43 -12.31
C ALA A 26 -5.60 -25.00 -12.09
N ARG A 27 -6.83 -24.89 -11.56
CA ARG A 27 -7.38 -23.64 -11.02
C ARG A 27 -6.66 -23.24 -9.72
N SER A 28 -6.85 -22.00 -9.26
CA SER A 28 -6.42 -21.62 -7.91
C SER A 28 -7.28 -22.30 -6.85
N ARG A 29 -6.64 -22.74 -5.76
CA ARG A 29 -7.28 -23.52 -4.68
C ARG A 29 -7.29 -22.81 -3.32
N HIS A 30 -7.06 -21.49 -3.33
CA HIS A 30 -6.97 -20.67 -2.13
C HIS A 30 -8.29 -20.54 -1.33
N TYR A 31 -9.42 -20.91 -1.94
CA TYR A 31 -10.75 -20.89 -1.31
C TYR A 31 -11.40 -22.29 -1.27
N ASP A 32 -10.60 -23.35 -1.36
CA ASP A 32 -11.08 -24.75 -1.34
C ASP A 32 -11.64 -25.18 0.00
N VAL A 33 -11.31 -24.50 1.10
CA VAL A 33 -11.82 -24.84 2.43
C VAL A 33 -12.54 -23.65 3.02
N TRP A 34 -13.80 -23.86 3.38
CA TRP A 34 -14.67 -22.88 4.01
C TRP A 34 -14.88 -23.26 5.46
N ASN A 35 -14.47 -22.41 6.41
CA ASN A 35 -14.79 -22.56 7.83
C ASN A 35 -15.79 -21.47 8.23
N PHE A 36 -16.88 -21.86 8.88
CA PHE A 36 -17.98 -20.95 9.23
C PHE A 36 -18.86 -21.48 10.36
N GLY A 37 -19.78 -20.65 10.84
CA GLY A 37 -20.77 -21.01 11.86
C GLY A 37 -20.15 -21.51 13.15
N THR A 38 -20.85 -22.43 13.81
CA THR A 38 -20.31 -23.20 14.93
C THR A 38 -19.83 -24.56 14.40
N HIS A 39 -18.50 -24.70 14.31
CA HIS A 39 -17.78 -25.88 13.86
C HIS A 39 -18.07 -26.42 12.46
N CYS A 40 -18.57 -25.61 11.52
CA CYS A 40 -18.85 -26.09 10.17
C CYS A 40 -17.61 -25.98 9.26
N ARG A 41 -17.41 -26.99 8.40
CA ARG A 41 -16.39 -26.94 7.35
C ARG A 41 -16.86 -27.56 6.05
N LEU A 42 -16.64 -26.87 4.93
CA LEU A 42 -16.83 -27.42 3.58
C LEU A 42 -15.48 -27.48 2.87
N GLU A 43 -15.13 -28.62 2.27
CA GLU A 43 -13.87 -28.86 1.56
C GLU A 43 -14.12 -29.27 0.10
N TRP A 44 -13.71 -28.45 -0.86
CA TRP A 44 -13.85 -28.67 -2.30
C TRP A 44 -12.82 -29.70 -2.83
N ASN A 45 -13.21 -30.48 -3.84
CA ASN A 45 -12.28 -31.31 -4.60
C ASN A 45 -11.35 -30.45 -5.48
N ALA A 46 -10.26 -31.05 -5.98
CA ALA A 46 -9.27 -30.33 -6.79
C ALA A 46 -9.89 -29.65 -8.04
N ASP A 47 -10.86 -30.32 -8.67
CA ASP A 47 -11.57 -29.80 -9.85
C ASP A 47 -12.57 -28.67 -9.50
N GLY A 48 -12.92 -28.49 -8.21
CA GLY A 48 -13.90 -27.49 -7.73
C GLY A 48 -15.37 -27.86 -7.93
N THR A 49 -15.66 -29.02 -8.52
CA THR A 49 -17.00 -29.44 -8.95
C THR A 49 -17.82 -30.14 -7.87
N ASP A 50 -17.20 -30.58 -6.78
CA ASP A 50 -17.83 -31.35 -5.70
C ASP A 50 -17.16 -31.05 -4.35
N PHE A 51 -17.86 -31.29 -3.24
CA PHE A 51 -17.37 -30.94 -1.90
C PHE A 51 -17.74 -31.98 -0.83
N THR A 52 -16.92 -32.01 0.23
CA THR A 52 -17.21 -32.73 1.47
C THR A 52 -17.68 -31.73 2.53
N PHE A 53 -18.88 -31.93 3.08
CA PHE A 53 -19.37 -31.16 4.23
C PHE A 53 -19.04 -31.91 5.52
N THR A 54 -18.23 -31.30 6.39
CA THR A 54 -17.64 -31.87 7.60
C THR A 54 -17.60 -30.83 8.73
N THR A 55 -16.81 -31.08 9.78
CA THR A 55 -16.73 -30.22 10.97
C THR A 55 -15.29 -29.77 11.31
N ASP A 56 -15.18 -28.66 12.03
CA ASP A 56 -13.93 -28.10 12.57
C ASP A 56 -14.16 -27.63 14.02
N PRO A 57 -13.62 -28.29 15.05
CA PRO A 57 -13.97 -28.00 16.44
C PRO A 57 -13.44 -26.66 16.99
N SER A 58 -12.73 -25.85 16.18
CA SER A 58 -12.05 -24.65 16.67
C SER A 58 -12.77 -23.33 16.36
N ILE A 59 -13.62 -23.26 15.33
CA ILE A 59 -14.39 -22.03 14.99
C ILE A 59 -15.78 -22.05 15.61
N ALA A 60 -16.18 -20.93 16.23
CA ALA A 60 -17.53 -20.70 16.71
C ALA A 60 -17.91 -19.21 16.55
N THR A 61 -18.53 -18.88 15.41
CA THR A 61 -18.99 -17.52 15.08
C THR A 61 -20.42 -17.55 14.55
N GLY A 62 -21.21 -16.53 14.89
CA GLY A 62 -22.57 -16.40 14.35
C GLY A 62 -22.59 -15.88 12.92
N GLU A 63 -21.56 -15.13 12.54
CA GLU A 63 -21.56 -14.32 11.32
C GLU A 63 -20.18 -14.38 10.65
N GLY A 64 -19.45 -13.28 10.59
CA GLY A 64 -18.23 -13.16 9.82
C GLY A 64 -17.14 -14.18 10.17
N CYS A 65 -16.49 -14.62 9.11
CA CYS A 65 -15.34 -15.52 9.10
C CYS A 65 -14.57 -15.34 7.78
N ALA A 66 -13.35 -15.87 7.70
CA ALA A 66 -12.58 -15.97 6.46
C ALA A 66 -11.64 -17.18 6.52
N SER A 67 -11.40 -17.82 5.38
CA SER A 67 -10.51 -18.97 5.23
C SER A 67 -9.57 -18.76 4.05
N PHE A 68 -8.32 -19.24 4.17
CA PHE A 68 -7.32 -19.20 3.11
C PHE A 68 -6.56 -20.52 3.06
N SER A 69 -6.65 -21.18 1.91
CA SER A 69 -5.98 -22.44 1.57
C SER A 69 -4.73 -22.20 0.72
N ASP A 70 -3.91 -23.24 0.65
CA ASP A 70 -2.78 -23.34 -0.25
C ASP A 70 -3.27 -23.41 -1.72
N PRO A 71 -2.74 -22.57 -2.63
CA PRO A 71 -3.29 -22.44 -3.98
C PRO A 71 -3.05 -23.65 -4.89
N GLU A 72 -2.12 -24.55 -4.56
CA GLU A 72 -1.83 -25.78 -5.31
C GLU A 72 -2.58 -26.99 -4.72
N THR A 73 -2.43 -27.19 -3.41
CA THR A 73 -2.88 -28.40 -2.72
C THR A 73 -4.30 -28.27 -2.18
N GLY A 74 -4.84 -27.06 -2.10
CA GLY A 74 -6.14 -26.74 -1.46
C GLY A 74 -6.14 -26.93 0.06
N GLN A 75 -4.99 -27.30 0.65
CA GLN A 75 -4.86 -27.50 2.08
C GLN A 75 -5.12 -26.18 2.82
N LEU A 76 -6.06 -26.17 3.77
CA LEU A 76 -6.30 -25.01 4.63
C LEU A 76 -5.00 -24.59 5.34
N LEU A 77 -4.61 -23.32 5.20
CA LEU A 77 -3.43 -22.76 5.84
C LEU A 77 -3.79 -21.96 7.09
N ILE A 78 -4.77 -21.07 6.96
CA ILE A 78 -5.13 -20.07 7.97
C ILE A 78 -6.61 -19.70 7.85
N TYR A 79 -7.28 -19.45 8.98
CA TYR A 79 -8.65 -18.96 9.02
C TYR A 79 -8.91 -18.09 10.26
N THR A 80 -10.01 -17.35 10.25
CA THR A 80 -10.37 -16.41 11.32
C THR A 80 -11.88 -16.19 11.45
N ASP A 81 -12.32 -15.76 12.63
CA ASP A 81 -13.64 -15.17 12.92
C ASP A 81 -13.56 -13.63 13.08
N GLY A 82 -12.44 -13.03 12.66
CA GLY A 82 -12.13 -11.61 12.84
C GLY A 82 -11.51 -11.24 14.20
N THR A 83 -11.55 -12.15 15.18
CA THR A 83 -11.06 -11.93 16.56
C THR A 83 -9.86 -12.83 16.85
N THR A 84 -10.01 -14.12 16.52
CA THR A 84 -9.05 -15.20 16.65
C THR A 84 -8.60 -15.66 15.28
N VAL A 85 -7.31 -15.96 15.16
CA VAL A 85 -6.70 -16.49 13.93
C VAL A 85 -6.16 -17.87 14.25
N TRP A 86 -6.56 -18.88 13.48
CA TRP A 86 -6.11 -20.26 13.61
C TRP A 86 -5.26 -20.69 12.41
N ASN A 87 -4.35 -21.64 12.64
CA ASN A 87 -3.73 -22.39 11.55
C ASN A 87 -4.69 -23.49 11.04
N GLY A 88 -4.41 -24.09 9.88
CA GLY A 88 -5.25 -25.15 9.30
C GLY A 88 -5.43 -26.43 10.13
N ALA A 89 -4.64 -26.61 11.20
CA ALA A 89 -4.80 -27.67 12.20
C ALA A 89 -5.71 -27.27 13.38
N GLY A 90 -6.34 -26.09 13.31
CA GLY A 90 -7.26 -25.56 14.32
C GLY A 90 -6.59 -25.04 15.59
N GLN A 91 -5.29 -24.76 15.56
CA GLN A 91 -4.58 -24.17 16.70
C GLN A 91 -4.61 -22.65 16.61
N ALA A 92 -5.07 -21.98 17.67
CA ALA A 92 -5.10 -20.52 17.74
C ALA A 92 -3.67 -19.96 17.75
N VAL A 93 -3.42 -18.97 16.89
CA VAL A 93 -2.14 -18.26 16.72
C VAL A 93 -2.18 -16.94 17.49
N ILE A 94 -3.27 -16.17 17.34
CA ILE A 94 -3.59 -14.97 18.14
C ILE A 94 -5.10 -14.90 18.39
N SER A 95 -5.53 -14.11 19.38
CA SER A 95 -6.95 -13.93 19.77
C SER A 95 -7.27 -12.50 20.22
N ASN A 96 -6.76 -11.51 19.49
CA ASN A 96 -6.83 -10.10 19.87
C ASN A 96 -6.99 -9.15 18.67
N LEU A 97 -7.53 -9.62 17.55
CA LEU A 97 -8.05 -8.76 16.50
C LEU A 97 -9.42 -8.18 16.91
N PRO A 98 -9.86 -7.02 16.36
CA PRO A 98 -11.02 -6.27 16.86
C PRO A 98 -12.37 -6.73 16.27
N GLY A 99 -12.43 -7.95 15.72
CA GLY A 99 -13.64 -8.55 15.17
C GLY A 99 -14.77 -8.70 16.19
N ASN A 100 -15.92 -9.15 15.70
CA ASN A 100 -17.07 -9.48 16.53
C ASN A 100 -17.87 -10.61 15.88
N SER A 101 -18.39 -11.54 16.69
CA SER A 101 -19.20 -12.66 16.20
C SER A 101 -20.57 -12.25 15.64
N SER A 102 -20.99 -11.00 15.86
CA SER A 102 -22.19 -10.38 15.30
C SER A 102 -21.86 -9.31 14.24
N SER A 103 -20.78 -9.53 13.48
CA SER A 103 -20.42 -8.68 12.33
C SER A 103 -20.32 -9.55 11.10
N LEU A 104 -21.14 -9.28 10.06
CA LEU A 104 -21.14 -10.11 8.85
C LEU A 104 -19.76 -10.21 8.19
N HIS A 105 -18.97 -9.13 8.21
CA HIS A 105 -17.59 -9.15 7.70
C HIS A 105 -16.57 -8.86 8.81
N SER A 106 -16.68 -9.60 9.92
CA SER A 106 -15.78 -9.50 11.08
C SER A 106 -14.29 -9.59 10.76
N GLY A 107 -13.90 -10.29 9.70
CA GLY A 107 -12.51 -10.40 9.25
C GLY A 107 -12.35 -10.81 7.78
N VAL A 108 -11.19 -10.45 7.22
CA VAL A 108 -10.82 -10.71 5.82
C VAL A 108 -9.34 -11.12 5.76
N ILE A 109 -9.02 -12.11 4.93
CA ILE A 109 -7.65 -12.55 4.68
C ILE A 109 -7.26 -12.16 3.26
N VAL A 110 -6.10 -11.53 3.09
CA VAL A 110 -5.58 -11.08 1.79
C VAL A 110 -4.07 -11.33 1.69
N PRO A 111 -3.55 -11.83 0.56
CA PRO A 111 -2.10 -11.95 0.34
C PRO A 111 -1.38 -10.61 0.51
N VAL A 112 -0.13 -10.65 0.99
CA VAL A 112 0.75 -9.48 1.03
C VAL A 112 1.37 -9.29 -0.37
N PRO A 113 1.13 -8.18 -1.08
CA PRO A 113 1.73 -7.94 -2.38
C PRO A 113 3.26 -7.95 -2.30
N GLY A 114 3.92 -8.48 -3.32
CA GLY A 114 5.38 -8.66 -3.34
C GLY A 114 5.96 -9.64 -2.30
N THR A 115 5.17 -10.21 -1.38
CA THR A 115 5.65 -11.10 -0.30
C THR A 115 4.93 -12.45 -0.26
N PRO A 116 5.33 -13.44 -1.10
CA PRO A 116 4.75 -14.78 -1.16
C PRO A 116 4.72 -15.50 0.19
N GLY A 117 3.70 -16.34 0.39
CA GLY A 117 3.54 -17.08 1.65
C GLY A 117 3.33 -16.16 2.86
N GLN A 118 2.92 -14.90 2.65
CA GLN A 118 2.46 -14.01 3.71
C GLN A 118 1.08 -13.44 3.39
N VAL A 119 0.26 -13.30 4.42
CA VAL A 119 -1.09 -12.72 4.34
C VAL A 119 -1.24 -11.63 5.41
N TYR A 120 -2.06 -10.62 5.12
CA TYR A 120 -2.69 -9.81 6.13
C TYR A 120 -4.02 -10.45 6.54
N VAL A 121 -4.30 -10.47 7.84
CA VAL A 121 -5.63 -10.74 8.37
C VAL A 121 -6.14 -9.44 9.00
N PHE A 122 -7.22 -8.90 8.44
CA PHE A 122 -7.92 -7.73 8.95
C PHE A 122 -9.05 -8.16 9.87
N GLY A 123 -9.31 -7.38 10.92
CA GLY A 123 -10.49 -7.52 11.78
C GLY A 123 -11.27 -6.20 11.85
N HIS A 124 -12.61 -6.29 11.87
CA HIS A 124 -13.51 -5.16 12.04
C HIS A 124 -14.72 -5.52 12.91
N SER A 125 -15.14 -4.57 13.77
CA SER A 125 -16.17 -4.83 14.76
C SER A 125 -17.58 -4.69 14.19
N ALA A 126 -18.57 -5.23 14.91
CA ALA A 126 -19.98 -4.95 14.64
C ALA A 126 -20.38 -3.51 15.02
N SER A 127 -19.68 -2.95 16.02
CA SER A 127 -19.89 -1.60 16.49
C SER A 127 -19.01 -0.61 15.75
N ALA A 128 -19.59 0.55 15.46
CA ALA A 128 -18.96 1.86 15.35
C ALA A 128 -17.49 1.99 15.78
N THR A 129 -16.51 1.68 14.92
CA THR A 129 -15.08 2.02 15.16
C THR A 129 -14.53 2.98 14.12
N ALA A 130 -13.69 3.91 14.54
CA ALA A 130 -12.87 4.71 13.62
C ALA A 130 -11.51 4.04 13.32
N VAL A 131 -11.40 2.73 13.59
CA VAL A 131 -10.15 1.96 13.50
C VAL A 131 -10.44 0.58 12.92
N VAL A 132 -9.64 0.22 11.92
CA VAL A 132 -9.49 -1.17 11.43
C VAL A 132 -8.10 -1.64 11.83
N GLN A 133 -7.97 -2.88 12.28
CA GLN A 133 -6.66 -3.44 12.65
C GLN A 133 -6.33 -4.67 11.81
N TYR A 134 -5.05 -4.92 11.64
CA TYR A 134 -4.56 -6.07 10.89
C TYR A 134 -3.30 -6.65 11.51
N GLN A 135 -3.08 -7.95 11.31
CA GLN A 135 -1.83 -8.62 11.62
C GLN A 135 -1.30 -9.30 10.35
N ARG A 136 0.01 -9.17 10.10
CA ARG A 136 0.68 -9.92 9.03
C ARG A 136 1.11 -11.29 9.55
N PHE A 137 0.98 -12.33 8.73
CA PHE A 137 1.39 -13.69 9.03
C PHE A 137 2.25 -14.25 7.93
N ALA A 138 3.23 -15.09 8.28
CA ALA A 138 3.81 -16.07 7.38
C ALA A 138 2.99 -17.36 7.47
N VAL A 139 2.63 -17.92 6.31
CA VAL A 139 1.75 -19.09 6.17
C VAL A 139 2.41 -20.17 5.34
N SER A 140 2.27 -21.41 5.78
CA SER A 140 2.74 -22.61 5.09
C SER A 140 1.97 -23.83 5.57
N PRO A 141 1.96 -24.95 4.84
CA PRO A 141 1.32 -26.20 5.26
C PRO A 141 1.75 -26.76 6.62
N SER A 142 2.90 -26.31 7.16
CA SER A 142 3.47 -26.81 8.43
C SER A 142 3.50 -25.78 9.57
N ALA A 143 3.33 -24.49 9.28
CA ALA A 143 3.38 -23.42 10.28
C ALA A 143 2.67 -22.14 9.82
N VAL A 144 2.01 -21.47 10.78
CA VAL A 144 1.54 -20.09 10.68
C VAL A 144 2.15 -19.30 11.83
N THR A 145 2.80 -18.17 11.54
CA THR A 145 3.44 -17.31 12.56
C THR A 145 3.18 -15.83 12.27
N THR A 146 3.06 -15.02 13.32
CA THR A 146 2.93 -13.56 13.19
C THR A 146 4.23 -12.93 12.68
N VAL A 147 4.11 -11.91 11.84
CA VAL A 147 5.21 -11.11 11.31
C VAL A 147 4.97 -9.64 11.65
N GLY A 148 5.89 -9.02 12.39
CA GLY A 148 5.72 -7.66 12.92
C GLY A 148 4.61 -7.55 13.97
N SER A 149 4.31 -6.32 14.37
CA SER A 149 3.21 -5.98 15.27
C SER A 149 1.87 -5.83 14.52
N ILE A 150 0.77 -5.80 15.28
CA ILE A 150 -0.54 -5.39 14.79
C ILE A 150 -0.46 -3.96 14.22
N GLY A 151 -0.91 -3.79 12.98
CA GLY A 151 -1.11 -2.51 12.33
C GLY A 151 -2.51 -1.95 12.59
N THR A 152 -2.69 -0.66 12.28
CA THR A 152 -3.94 0.07 12.55
C THR A 152 -4.15 1.14 11.48
N VAL A 153 -5.32 1.12 10.86
CA VAL A 153 -5.79 2.15 9.92
C VAL A 153 -6.83 2.99 10.63
N THR A 154 -6.58 4.30 10.72
CA THR A 154 -7.52 5.27 11.33
C THR A 154 -8.41 5.88 10.25
N LEU A 155 -9.72 5.73 10.42
CA LEU A 155 -10.75 6.29 9.53
C LEU A 155 -11.04 7.75 9.93
N GLU A 156 -11.24 8.62 8.92
CA GLU A 156 -11.27 10.10 9.00
C GLU A 156 -11.57 10.69 10.41
N GLY A 157 -10.53 11.16 11.10
CA GLY A 157 -10.65 12.01 12.29
C GLY A 157 -11.22 11.36 13.56
N GLY A 158 -11.39 10.04 13.60
CA GLY A 158 -11.88 9.36 14.81
C GLY A 158 -13.39 9.49 15.07
N ALA A 159 -14.13 10.16 14.18
CA ALA A 159 -15.48 10.66 14.46
C ALA A 159 -16.61 9.87 13.77
N THR A 160 -16.30 9.04 12.77
CA THR A 160 -17.28 8.21 12.05
C THR A 160 -17.26 6.77 12.52
N SER A 161 -18.45 6.20 12.68
CA SER A 161 -18.67 4.80 13.02
C SER A 161 -18.42 3.88 11.82
N GLY A 162 -17.35 3.09 11.83
CA GLY A 162 -17.23 1.90 10.99
C GLY A 162 -18.34 0.91 11.30
N ARG A 163 -18.95 0.31 10.27
CA ARG A 163 -20.04 -0.68 10.37
C ARG A 163 -19.58 -1.98 9.73
N GLU A 164 -20.32 -3.06 9.99
CA GLU A 164 -19.97 -4.45 9.66
C GLU A 164 -19.38 -4.72 8.27
N GLY A 165 -19.74 -3.95 7.24
CA GLY A 165 -19.21 -4.11 5.89
C GLY A 165 -17.71 -3.82 5.76
N MET A 166 -16.92 -4.88 5.59
CA MET A 166 -15.51 -4.84 5.19
C MET A 166 -15.25 -5.91 4.10
N LEU A 167 -14.64 -5.56 2.97
CA LEU A 167 -14.21 -6.56 1.97
C LEU A 167 -12.93 -6.11 1.27
N VAL A 168 -12.34 -6.97 0.44
CA VAL A 168 -11.23 -6.58 -0.44
C VAL A 168 -11.62 -6.76 -1.91
N ILE A 169 -11.07 -5.90 -2.77
CA ILE A 169 -11.20 -5.95 -4.23
C ILE A 169 -9.80 -5.98 -4.82
N GLN A 170 -9.56 -6.83 -5.81
CA GLN A 170 -8.24 -6.88 -6.46
C GLN A 170 -8.00 -5.62 -7.31
N HIS A 171 -6.82 -5.02 -7.16
CA HIS A 171 -6.38 -3.90 -7.99
C HIS A 171 -6.27 -4.32 -9.48
N GLN A 172 -6.31 -3.36 -10.41
CA GLN A 172 -6.27 -3.67 -11.85
C GLN A 172 -5.00 -4.43 -12.26
N ASN A 173 -3.86 -4.16 -11.62
CA ASN A 173 -2.57 -4.86 -11.85
C ASN A 173 -2.52 -6.32 -11.35
N LYS A 174 -3.57 -6.80 -10.66
CA LYS A 174 -3.70 -8.20 -10.19
C LYS A 174 -2.65 -8.65 -9.15
N VAL A 175 -1.97 -7.69 -8.54
CA VAL A 175 -0.96 -7.90 -7.48
C VAL A 175 -1.41 -7.24 -6.18
N ASP A 176 -1.83 -5.99 -6.28
CA ASP A 176 -2.27 -5.16 -5.16
C ASP A 176 -3.77 -5.34 -4.87
N TRP A 177 -4.22 -4.82 -3.73
CA TRP A 177 -5.60 -4.95 -3.27
C TRP A 177 -6.13 -3.62 -2.72
N TRP A 178 -7.43 -3.44 -2.84
CA TRP A 178 -8.19 -2.38 -2.18
C TRP A 178 -8.97 -3.00 -1.02
N LEU A 179 -8.72 -2.56 0.21
CA LEU A 179 -9.59 -2.83 1.34
C LEU A 179 -10.70 -1.77 1.37
N VAL A 180 -11.95 -2.21 1.33
CA VAL A 180 -13.14 -1.35 1.34
C VAL A 180 -13.87 -1.54 2.67
N VAL A 181 -14.08 -0.45 3.41
CA VAL A 181 -14.65 -0.44 4.77
C VAL A 181 -15.82 0.54 4.85
N ASN A 182 -16.92 0.10 5.43
CA ASN A 182 -18.15 0.87 5.51
C ASN A 182 -18.11 1.76 6.74
N GLY A 183 -18.38 3.05 6.56
CA GLY A 183 -18.59 4.01 7.62
C GLY A 183 -20.05 4.48 7.66
N ASP A 184 -20.39 5.21 8.71
CA ASP A 184 -21.74 5.72 8.97
C ASP A 184 -22.39 6.43 7.77
N THR A 185 -21.61 7.28 7.09
CA THR A 185 -22.04 8.07 5.92
C THR A 185 -21.01 8.03 4.78
N LYS A 186 -20.01 7.15 4.91
CA LYS A 186 -18.78 7.12 4.11
C LYS A 186 -18.46 5.69 3.69
N ILE A 187 -17.78 5.53 2.56
CA ILE A 187 -17.08 4.32 2.15
C ILE A 187 -15.60 4.68 2.15
N PHE A 188 -14.79 3.93 2.89
CA PHE A 188 -13.35 4.09 2.93
C PHE A 188 -12.71 3.07 2.00
N VAL A 189 -11.81 3.53 1.13
CA VAL A 189 -11.02 2.68 0.23
C VAL A 189 -9.55 2.86 0.59
N ILE A 190 -8.87 1.75 0.87
CA ILE A 190 -7.53 1.72 1.45
C ILE A 190 -6.64 0.86 0.53
N PRO A 191 -5.55 1.39 -0.05
CA PRO A 191 -4.63 0.60 -0.84
C PRO A 191 -3.84 -0.36 0.04
N ILE A 192 -3.65 -1.59 -0.43
CA ILE A 192 -2.73 -2.60 0.09
C ILE A 192 -1.77 -2.92 -1.05
N THR A 193 -0.53 -2.47 -0.93
CA THR A 193 0.51 -2.64 -1.94
C THR A 193 1.76 -3.30 -1.35
N ALA A 194 2.81 -3.45 -2.14
CA ALA A 194 4.12 -3.91 -1.64
C ALA A 194 4.72 -2.99 -0.56
N ALA A 195 4.30 -1.72 -0.49
CA ALA A 195 4.66 -0.79 0.60
C ALA A 195 3.90 -1.06 1.91
N GLY A 196 2.82 -1.86 1.86
CA GLY A 196 1.97 -2.21 2.99
C GLY A 196 0.55 -1.67 2.86
N VAL A 197 -0.09 -1.37 4.00
CA VAL A 197 -1.46 -0.84 4.06
C VAL A 197 -1.39 0.68 4.15
N GLY A 198 -1.93 1.38 3.15
CA GLY A 198 -1.86 2.84 3.03
C GLY A 198 -2.98 3.59 3.75
N ALA A 199 -3.13 4.87 3.40
CA ALA A 199 -4.14 5.75 3.98
C ALA A 199 -5.54 5.55 3.35
N PRO A 200 -6.64 5.72 4.12
CA PRO A 200 -8.00 5.62 3.59
C PRO A 200 -8.43 6.87 2.81
N ALA A 201 -8.93 6.67 1.59
CA ALA A 201 -9.71 7.67 0.85
C ALA A 201 -11.21 7.50 1.13
N ALA A 202 -11.94 8.59 1.40
CA ALA A 202 -13.34 8.53 1.87
C ALA A 202 -14.36 9.15 0.89
N THR A 203 -15.20 8.30 0.29
CA THR A 203 -16.35 8.72 -0.55
C THR A 203 -17.64 8.70 0.29
N SER A 204 -18.67 9.50 -0.03
CA SER A 204 -19.95 9.39 0.69
C SER A 204 -20.76 8.16 0.23
N SER A 205 -21.26 7.36 1.17
CA SER A 205 -22.08 6.19 0.87
C SER A 205 -23.48 6.55 0.38
N GLY A 206 -24.03 7.69 0.85
CA GLY A 206 -25.42 8.11 0.59
C GLY A 206 -26.51 7.15 1.10
N VAL A 207 -26.14 6.03 1.73
CA VAL A 207 -27.03 5.03 2.30
C VAL A 207 -27.55 5.55 3.63
N SER A 208 -28.87 5.53 3.80
CA SER A 208 -29.52 5.82 5.08
C SER A 208 -29.45 4.57 5.96
N VAL A 209 -28.57 4.58 6.97
CA VAL A 209 -28.46 3.48 7.95
C VAL A 209 -28.95 3.94 9.32
N TRP A 210 -29.69 3.10 10.03
CA TRP A 210 -30.15 3.42 11.38
C TRP A 210 -28.96 3.58 12.37
N THR A 211 -29.10 4.42 13.40
CA THR A 211 -27.99 4.82 14.30
C THR A 211 -27.35 3.67 15.09
N SER A 212 -28.05 2.54 15.24
CA SER A 212 -27.51 1.28 15.78
C SER A 212 -27.79 0.09 14.87
N GLY A 213 -27.91 0.38 13.57
CA GLY A 213 -28.08 -0.61 12.51
C GLY A 213 -26.75 -1.15 11.95
N TRP A 214 -26.85 -1.97 10.92
CA TRP A 214 -25.72 -2.53 10.19
C TRP A 214 -25.81 -2.13 8.71
N SER A 215 -24.66 -2.20 8.04
CA SER A 215 -24.60 -2.01 6.60
C SER A 215 -23.44 -2.80 6.00
N VAL A 216 -23.78 -3.61 5.01
CA VAL A 216 -22.94 -4.66 4.43
C VAL A 216 -22.53 -4.30 3.01
N PHE A 217 -21.51 -4.99 2.49
CA PHE A 217 -21.03 -4.79 1.12
C PHE A 217 -21.13 -6.06 0.29
N SER A 218 -21.20 -5.86 -1.02
CA SER A 218 -20.88 -6.89 -1.99
C SER A 218 -20.08 -6.26 -3.11
N ALA A 219 -19.01 -6.91 -3.55
CA ALA A 219 -18.26 -6.51 -4.74
C ALA A 219 -18.56 -7.49 -5.88
N SER A 220 -18.64 -6.96 -7.10
CA SER A 220 -18.65 -7.77 -8.34
C SER A 220 -17.36 -8.59 -8.46
N HIS A 221 -17.43 -9.78 -9.06
CA HIS A 221 -16.25 -10.62 -9.33
C HIS A 221 -15.25 -9.97 -10.30
N GLN A 222 -15.74 -9.05 -11.13
CA GLN A 222 -15.00 -8.21 -12.06
C GLN A 222 -14.14 -7.15 -11.34
N GLY A 223 -14.54 -6.78 -10.11
CA GLY A 223 -13.94 -5.69 -9.35
C GLY A 223 -14.25 -4.30 -9.92
N ASP A 224 -15.38 -4.11 -10.61
CA ASP A 224 -15.79 -2.83 -11.24
C ASP A 224 -17.06 -2.22 -10.61
N ARG A 225 -17.69 -2.91 -9.65
CA ARG A 225 -18.93 -2.48 -8.99
C ARG A 225 -18.99 -2.92 -7.53
N ILE A 226 -19.52 -2.04 -6.69
CA ILE A 226 -19.87 -2.34 -5.28
C ILE A 226 -21.35 -2.08 -5.06
N ILE A 227 -22.01 -2.94 -4.29
CA ILE A 227 -23.32 -2.67 -3.69
C ILE A 227 -23.16 -2.50 -2.18
N VAL A 228 -23.82 -1.48 -1.64
CA VAL A 228 -23.92 -1.20 -0.22
C VAL A 228 -25.39 -1.32 0.19
N SER A 229 -25.68 -2.18 1.15
CA SER A 229 -27.03 -2.41 1.65
C SER A 229 -27.08 -2.11 3.15
N GLY A 230 -27.99 -1.23 3.58
CA GLY A 230 -28.21 -0.88 4.97
C GLY A 230 -29.55 -1.37 5.50
N ASN A 231 -29.64 -1.62 6.80
CA ASN A 231 -30.92 -1.88 7.45
C ASN A 231 -31.63 -0.59 7.94
N SER A 232 -32.94 -0.70 8.11
CA SER A 232 -33.76 0.27 8.86
C SER A 232 -34.41 -0.43 10.06
N SER A 233 -34.70 0.32 11.12
CA SER A 233 -35.33 -0.26 12.30
C SER A 233 -36.83 -0.42 12.10
N ALA A 234 -37.28 -1.67 11.86
CA ALA A 234 -38.70 -2.02 11.81
C ALA A 234 -39.52 -1.50 13.03
N ALA A 235 -38.86 -1.31 14.18
CA ALA A 235 -39.44 -0.77 15.40
C ALA A 235 -39.84 0.73 15.36
N THR A 236 -39.34 1.51 14.40
CA THR A 236 -39.68 2.96 14.29
C THR A 236 -40.83 3.24 13.31
N GLY A 237 -41.30 2.23 12.59
CA GLY A 237 -42.26 2.38 11.49
C GLY A 237 -41.64 2.86 10.17
N ASP A 238 -40.31 3.04 10.12
CA ASP A 238 -39.58 3.37 8.90
C ASP A 238 -38.99 2.10 8.27
N VAL A 239 -39.62 1.64 7.18
CA VAL A 239 -39.40 0.32 6.56
C VAL A 239 -38.37 0.34 5.41
N SER A 240 -37.60 1.41 5.29
CA SER A 240 -36.81 1.72 4.10
C SER A 240 -35.30 1.56 4.29
N GLY A 241 -34.78 0.33 4.28
CA GLY A 241 -33.34 0.12 4.10
C GLY A 241 -32.88 0.57 2.70
N ASP A 242 -31.78 1.30 2.59
CA ASP A 242 -31.22 1.72 1.31
C ASP A 242 -30.30 0.65 0.72
N MET A 243 -30.46 0.34 -0.58
CA MET A 243 -29.51 -0.45 -1.37
C MET A 243 -28.97 0.42 -2.51
N ARG A 244 -27.67 0.69 -2.50
CA ARG A 244 -27.00 1.54 -3.50
C ARG A 244 -25.89 0.80 -4.22
N SER A 245 -25.80 0.98 -5.53
CA SER A 245 -24.65 0.59 -6.35
C SER A 245 -23.70 1.78 -6.54
N PHE A 246 -22.42 1.47 -6.68
CA PHE A 246 -21.37 2.38 -7.12
C PHE A 246 -20.56 1.68 -8.21
N ASP A 247 -20.18 2.42 -9.25
CA ASP A 247 -19.11 1.99 -10.13
C ASP A 247 -17.78 2.21 -9.39
N PHE A 248 -16.91 1.20 -9.40
CA PHE A 248 -15.61 1.20 -8.74
C PHE A 248 -14.51 1.08 -9.79
N ASP A 249 -13.50 1.95 -9.73
CA ASP A 249 -12.34 1.85 -10.60
C ASP A 249 -11.22 1.05 -9.91
N PRO A 250 -10.94 -0.20 -10.33
CA PRO A 250 -9.91 -1.01 -9.70
C PRO A 250 -8.49 -0.50 -9.94
N ALA A 251 -8.27 0.47 -10.85
CA ALA A 251 -6.96 1.10 -11.09
C ALA A 251 -6.65 2.27 -10.14
N THR A 252 -7.68 2.88 -9.54
CA THR A 252 -7.54 4.10 -8.72
C THR A 252 -8.22 4.03 -7.36
N GLY A 253 -9.07 3.01 -7.14
CA GLY A 253 -9.91 2.89 -5.95
C GLY A 253 -11.09 3.87 -5.92
N ALA A 254 -11.30 4.64 -6.99
CA ALA A 254 -12.33 5.67 -7.04
C ALA A 254 -13.75 5.07 -7.11
N LEU A 255 -14.68 5.69 -6.38
CA LEU A 255 -16.10 5.34 -6.38
C LEU A 255 -16.90 6.44 -7.09
N SER A 256 -17.79 6.05 -8.00
CA SER A 256 -18.60 6.97 -8.80
C SER A 256 -20.03 6.46 -9.04
N ASN A 257 -20.86 7.31 -9.67
CA ASN A 257 -22.21 6.97 -10.14
C ASN A 257 -23.17 6.34 -9.08
N GLY A 258 -23.01 6.71 -7.81
CA GLY A 258 -23.77 6.18 -6.67
C GLY A 258 -25.30 6.21 -6.84
N THR A 259 -25.89 5.08 -7.20
CA THR A 259 -27.29 4.95 -7.64
C THR A 259 -28.10 4.10 -6.67
N LEU A 260 -29.30 4.58 -6.31
CA LEU A 260 -30.24 3.87 -5.44
C LEU A 260 -31.01 2.82 -6.24
N LEU A 261 -30.70 1.53 -6.04
CA LEU A 261 -31.26 0.42 -6.80
C LEU A 261 -32.71 0.11 -6.42
N ASN A 262 -33.01 0.17 -5.13
CA ASN A 262 -34.25 -0.36 -4.57
C ASN A 262 -35.39 0.67 -4.45
N ALA A 263 -35.38 1.72 -5.29
CA ALA A 263 -36.23 2.91 -5.22
C ALA A 263 -37.74 2.65 -5.01
N SER A 264 -38.27 1.57 -5.58
CA SER A 264 -39.70 1.18 -5.51
C SER A 264 -39.95 -0.10 -4.70
N PHE A 265 -38.91 -0.66 -4.07
CA PHE A 265 -38.91 -1.99 -3.48
C PHE A 265 -38.07 -1.97 -2.20
N ARG A 266 -38.70 -1.70 -1.05
CA ARG A 266 -37.99 -1.43 0.22
C ARG A 266 -38.25 -2.53 1.25
N HIS A 267 -37.15 -3.06 1.79
CA HIS A 267 -37.14 -4.03 2.89
C HIS A 267 -36.39 -3.46 4.10
N PRO A 268 -36.73 -3.85 5.34
CA PRO A 268 -36.12 -3.27 6.53
C PRO A 268 -34.78 -3.91 6.92
N GLN A 269 -34.50 -5.17 6.54
CA GLN A 269 -33.31 -5.89 7.02
C GLN A 269 -32.53 -6.60 5.91
N TYR A 270 -32.00 -5.84 4.95
CA TYR A 270 -30.99 -6.35 4.02
C TYR A 270 -29.76 -6.87 4.76
N TYR A 271 -29.20 -7.98 4.28
CA TYR A 271 -28.06 -8.64 4.92
C TYR A 271 -27.11 -9.24 3.87
N GLY A 272 -26.98 -10.57 3.81
CA GLY A 272 -26.08 -11.28 2.88
C GLY A 272 -26.27 -10.86 1.43
N GLY A 273 -25.18 -10.78 0.67
CA GLY A 273 -25.21 -10.31 -0.71
C GLY A 273 -24.05 -10.80 -1.57
N VAL A 274 -24.34 -11.27 -2.78
CA VAL A 274 -23.33 -11.75 -3.73
C VAL A 274 -23.76 -11.52 -5.19
N PHE A 275 -22.81 -11.30 -6.09
CA PHE A 275 -23.07 -11.19 -7.52
C PHE A 275 -23.11 -12.57 -8.18
N SER A 276 -23.74 -12.69 -9.36
CA SER A 276 -23.52 -13.83 -10.25
C SER A 276 -22.16 -13.73 -10.94
N PRO A 277 -21.63 -14.82 -11.53
CA PRO A 277 -20.35 -14.81 -12.24
C PRO A 277 -20.22 -13.70 -13.29
N SER A 278 -21.29 -13.39 -14.04
CA SER A 278 -21.29 -12.31 -15.04
C SER A 278 -21.36 -10.89 -14.45
N GLY A 279 -21.68 -10.73 -13.17
CA GLY A 279 -21.94 -9.43 -12.54
C GLY A 279 -23.29 -8.79 -12.91
N LEU A 280 -24.12 -9.44 -13.73
CA LEU A 280 -25.41 -8.92 -14.20
C LEU A 280 -26.59 -9.20 -13.23
N ARG A 281 -26.43 -10.16 -12.31
CA ARG A 281 -27.39 -10.44 -11.24
C ARG A 281 -26.77 -10.16 -9.88
N PHE A 282 -27.60 -9.70 -8.95
CA PHE A 282 -27.27 -9.58 -7.55
C PHE A 282 -28.24 -10.39 -6.71
N TYR A 283 -27.73 -11.26 -5.83
CA TYR A 283 -28.51 -12.09 -4.93
C TYR A 283 -28.35 -11.59 -3.51
N PHE A 284 -29.44 -11.51 -2.76
CA PHE A 284 -29.38 -11.03 -1.37
C PHE A 284 -30.47 -11.61 -0.47
N SER A 285 -30.21 -11.59 0.83
CA SER A 285 -31.16 -11.99 1.87
C SER A 285 -31.79 -10.81 2.60
N THR A 286 -33.00 -11.04 3.11
CA THR A 286 -33.65 -10.22 4.13
C THR A 286 -33.89 -11.07 5.39
N LEU A 287 -33.30 -10.67 6.53
CA LEU A 287 -33.36 -11.48 7.76
C LEU A 287 -34.74 -11.51 8.41
N THR A 288 -35.41 -10.35 8.38
CA THR A 288 -36.77 -10.13 8.89
C THR A 288 -37.46 -9.11 8.00
N ASP A 289 -38.51 -9.51 7.30
CA ASP A 289 -39.42 -8.61 6.60
C ASP A 289 -40.63 -8.22 7.46
N SER A 290 -41.47 -7.30 6.95
CA SER A 290 -42.55 -6.68 7.71
C SER A 290 -43.63 -7.63 8.23
N ASP A 291 -43.72 -8.84 7.67
CA ASP A 291 -44.61 -9.93 8.08
C ASP A 291 -43.94 -10.95 9.03
N GLY A 292 -42.66 -10.75 9.35
CA GLY A 292 -41.87 -11.68 10.17
C GLY A 292 -41.30 -12.87 9.40
N SER A 293 -41.16 -12.77 8.09
CA SER A 293 -40.48 -13.78 7.25
C SER A 293 -39.01 -13.45 7.00
N GLY A 294 -38.15 -14.46 6.89
CA GLY A 294 -36.87 -14.35 6.19
C GLY A 294 -37.06 -14.63 4.70
N ARG A 295 -36.40 -13.89 3.80
CA ARG A 295 -36.52 -14.09 2.35
C ARG A 295 -35.18 -14.02 1.61
N PHE A 296 -35.14 -14.64 0.43
CA PHE A 296 -34.01 -14.62 -0.49
C PHE A 296 -34.45 -14.15 -1.89
N TRP A 297 -33.66 -13.24 -2.47
CA TRP A 297 -34.04 -12.45 -3.64
C TRP A 297 -32.95 -12.48 -4.71
N GLN A 298 -33.37 -12.37 -5.98
CA GLN A 298 -32.53 -11.90 -7.08
C GLN A 298 -32.95 -10.49 -7.48
N LEU A 299 -31.98 -9.62 -7.72
CA LEU A 299 -32.10 -8.38 -8.47
C LEU A 299 -31.44 -8.56 -9.85
N ASP A 300 -32.21 -8.28 -10.89
CA ASP A 300 -31.74 -8.06 -12.25
C ASP A 300 -31.12 -6.65 -12.35
N LEU A 301 -29.81 -6.53 -12.61
CA LEU A 301 -29.15 -5.23 -12.71
C LEU A 301 -29.31 -4.57 -14.10
N GLU A 302 -29.83 -5.29 -15.10
CA GLU A 302 -30.12 -4.76 -16.42
C GLU A 302 -31.56 -4.20 -16.51
N THR A 303 -32.53 -4.88 -15.91
CA THR A 303 -33.94 -4.45 -15.91
C THR A 303 -34.38 -3.70 -14.65
N GLY A 304 -33.71 -3.93 -13.52
CA GLY A 304 -34.12 -3.46 -12.20
C GLY A 304 -35.19 -4.34 -11.52
N ASP A 305 -35.51 -5.50 -12.08
CA ASP A 305 -36.54 -6.40 -11.55
C ASP A 305 -36.05 -7.17 -10.31
N PHE A 306 -36.84 -7.12 -9.24
CA PHE A 306 -36.66 -7.92 -8.03
C PHE A 306 -37.54 -9.17 -8.10
N THR A 307 -36.93 -10.35 -7.95
CA THR A 307 -37.62 -11.65 -7.94
C THR A 307 -37.39 -12.36 -6.60
N GLU A 308 -38.47 -12.76 -5.94
CA GLU A 308 -38.41 -13.63 -4.76
C GLU A 308 -38.07 -15.07 -5.19
N LEU A 309 -37.05 -15.65 -4.56
CA LEU A 309 -36.61 -17.03 -4.82
C LEU A 309 -37.02 -17.98 -3.69
N GLY A 310 -37.06 -17.48 -2.45
CA GLY A 310 -37.44 -18.25 -1.27
C GLY A 310 -37.94 -17.36 -0.13
N SER A 311 -38.81 -17.92 0.70
CA SER A 311 -39.36 -17.28 1.89
C SER A 311 -39.65 -18.33 2.96
N ASP A 312 -39.32 -18.04 4.22
CA ASP A 312 -39.79 -18.83 5.37
C ASP A 312 -40.51 -17.91 6.37
N SER A 313 -41.51 -18.48 7.04
CA SER A 313 -42.26 -17.90 8.17
C SER A 313 -41.45 -17.66 9.45
N VAL A 314 -40.15 -17.97 9.43
CA VAL A 314 -39.21 -17.80 10.55
C VAL A 314 -38.10 -16.84 10.14
N LEU A 315 -37.59 -16.13 11.14
CA LEU A 315 -36.53 -15.14 11.00
C LEU A 315 -35.18 -15.84 10.77
N TYR A 316 -34.25 -15.14 10.12
CA TYR A 316 -32.85 -15.57 9.96
C TYR A 316 -32.62 -16.80 9.04
N THR A 317 -33.66 -17.30 8.34
CA THR A 317 -33.57 -18.49 7.46
C THR A 317 -32.64 -18.34 6.26
N PHE A 318 -32.28 -17.11 5.87
CA PHE A 318 -31.30 -16.82 4.83
C PHE A 318 -30.26 -15.84 5.36
N GLY A 319 -29.03 -16.30 5.52
CA GLY A 319 -27.88 -15.51 5.93
C GLY A 319 -27.07 -14.99 4.74
N ASP A 320 -25.75 -15.11 4.82
CA ASP A 320 -24.80 -14.70 3.79
C ASP A 320 -24.79 -15.63 2.58
N ALA A 321 -24.32 -15.10 1.46
CA ALA A 321 -24.20 -15.82 0.20
C ALA A 321 -22.75 -15.72 -0.35
N ARG A 322 -22.26 -16.82 -0.94
CA ARG A 322 -20.94 -16.91 -1.55
C ARG A 322 -20.97 -17.67 -2.86
N LEU A 323 -20.20 -17.18 -3.83
CA LEU A 323 -19.90 -17.92 -5.03
C LEU A 323 -18.92 -19.06 -4.70
N ALA A 324 -19.20 -20.25 -5.23
CA ALA A 324 -18.35 -21.43 -5.16
C ALA A 324 -17.39 -21.52 -6.36
N PRO A 325 -16.32 -22.34 -6.29
CA PRO A 325 -15.41 -22.56 -7.40
C PRO A 325 -16.05 -23.11 -8.68
N ASP A 326 -17.21 -23.77 -8.60
CA ASP A 326 -17.99 -24.25 -9.74
C ASP A 326 -19.00 -23.23 -10.31
N GLY A 327 -18.95 -21.97 -9.84
CA GLY A 327 -19.84 -20.90 -10.30
C GLY A 327 -21.26 -20.96 -9.75
N ARG A 328 -21.59 -21.88 -8.84
CA ARG A 328 -22.86 -21.85 -8.07
C ARG A 328 -22.79 -20.87 -6.92
N ILE A 329 -23.93 -20.36 -6.47
CA ILE A 329 -24.00 -19.57 -5.22
C ILE A 329 -24.55 -20.46 -4.10
N PHE A 330 -23.87 -20.48 -2.96
CA PHE A 330 -24.36 -21.09 -1.72
C PHE A 330 -24.82 -20.01 -0.75
N VAL A 331 -25.87 -20.30 0.01
CA VAL A 331 -26.45 -19.39 1.00
C VAL A 331 -26.54 -20.10 2.35
N ALA A 332 -26.10 -19.44 3.42
CA ALA A 332 -26.26 -19.96 4.78
C ALA A 332 -27.74 -20.01 5.18
N GLY A 333 -28.21 -21.18 5.62
CA GLY A 333 -29.55 -21.37 6.19
C GLY A 333 -29.48 -21.52 7.70
N SER A 334 -29.45 -20.39 8.42
CA SER A 334 -29.54 -20.41 9.88
C SER A 334 -30.97 -20.69 10.33
N GLY A 335 -31.11 -21.46 11.40
CA GLY A 335 -32.42 -21.81 11.96
C GLY A 335 -32.93 -20.89 13.07
N GLY A 336 -32.10 -19.94 13.50
CA GLY A 336 -32.10 -19.50 14.89
C GLY A 336 -32.09 -20.71 15.85
N SER A 337 -32.66 -20.55 17.05
CA SER A 337 -32.81 -21.64 18.02
C SER A 337 -34.10 -22.46 17.86
N THR A 338 -34.86 -22.25 16.78
CA THR A 338 -36.24 -22.75 16.63
C THR A 338 -36.52 -23.59 15.39
N HIS A 339 -35.73 -23.49 14.31
CA HIS A 339 -35.86 -24.40 13.17
C HIS A 339 -35.22 -25.76 13.46
N ALA A 340 -35.87 -26.81 12.96
CA ALA A 340 -35.51 -28.19 13.24
C ALA A 340 -34.47 -28.80 12.27
N ASN A 341 -34.09 -28.09 11.19
CA ASN A 341 -33.02 -28.48 10.28
C ASN A 341 -32.29 -27.22 9.80
N GLN A 342 -30.97 -27.19 9.99
CA GLN A 342 -30.07 -26.16 9.48
C GLN A 342 -29.36 -26.72 8.21
N ALA A 343 -29.18 -25.89 7.18
CA ALA A 343 -28.75 -26.35 5.85
C ALA A 343 -28.11 -25.22 5.02
N LEU A 344 -27.33 -25.58 3.99
CA LEU A 344 -26.99 -24.66 2.90
C LEU A 344 -28.08 -24.72 1.82
N HIS A 345 -28.51 -23.54 1.34
CA HIS A 345 -29.26 -23.39 0.10
C HIS A 345 -28.29 -23.21 -1.08
N VAL A 346 -28.75 -23.45 -2.31
CA VAL A 346 -27.90 -23.28 -3.51
C VAL A 346 -28.67 -22.67 -4.68
N VAL A 347 -28.03 -21.78 -5.44
CA VAL A 347 -28.44 -21.34 -6.78
C VAL A 347 -27.58 -22.07 -7.80
N THR A 348 -28.21 -22.87 -8.65
CA THR A 348 -27.50 -23.79 -9.56
C THR A 348 -27.11 -23.18 -10.91
N SER A 349 -27.68 -22.04 -11.30
CA SER A 349 -27.32 -21.32 -12.52
C SER A 349 -27.43 -19.79 -12.33
N PRO A 350 -26.50 -19.15 -11.59
CA PRO A 350 -26.67 -17.77 -11.13
C PRO A 350 -26.82 -16.67 -12.18
N ASP A 351 -26.43 -16.89 -13.43
CA ASP A 351 -26.58 -15.90 -14.50
C ASP A 351 -27.96 -15.94 -15.19
N LEU A 352 -28.82 -16.92 -14.85
CA LEU A 352 -30.19 -16.99 -15.39
C LEU A 352 -31.17 -16.14 -14.57
N ALA A 353 -32.20 -15.63 -15.25
CA ALA A 353 -33.15 -14.68 -14.67
C ALA A 353 -34.23 -15.36 -13.82
N GLY A 354 -34.54 -14.77 -12.66
CA GLY A 354 -35.64 -15.20 -11.80
C GLY A 354 -35.55 -16.68 -11.42
N LEU A 355 -36.67 -17.40 -11.52
CA LEU A 355 -36.74 -18.82 -11.13
C LEU A 355 -35.88 -19.75 -12.01
N ASP A 356 -35.49 -19.33 -13.22
CA ASP A 356 -34.62 -20.12 -14.09
C ASP A 356 -33.18 -20.24 -13.53
N CYS A 357 -32.80 -19.45 -12.52
CA CYS A 357 -31.53 -19.62 -11.82
C CYS A 357 -31.42 -20.91 -11.00
N GLY A 358 -32.52 -21.65 -10.84
CA GLY A 358 -32.53 -22.95 -10.18
C GLY A 358 -32.11 -22.87 -8.71
N PHE A 359 -32.76 -21.98 -7.94
CA PHE A 359 -32.62 -21.94 -6.48
C PHE A 359 -33.25 -23.18 -5.83
N ILE A 360 -32.52 -23.79 -4.90
CA ILE A 360 -32.92 -24.98 -4.15
C ILE A 360 -32.78 -24.67 -2.65
N HIS A 361 -33.93 -24.66 -1.97
CA HIS A 361 -34.05 -24.52 -0.52
C HIS A 361 -33.59 -25.79 0.20
N ASP A 362 -32.89 -25.64 1.33
CA ASP A 362 -32.38 -26.73 2.19
C ASP A 362 -31.61 -27.83 1.44
N ALA A 363 -30.85 -27.43 0.41
CA ALA A 363 -30.20 -28.36 -0.52
C ALA A 363 -29.19 -29.30 0.15
N TYR A 364 -28.46 -28.80 1.15
CA TYR A 364 -27.42 -29.55 1.87
C TYR A 364 -27.57 -29.40 3.39
N PRO A 365 -28.27 -30.33 4.06
CA PRO A 365 -28.36 -30.37 5.52
C PRO A 365 -27.00 -30.48 6.20
N GLU A 366 -26.88 -29.88 7.39
CA GLU A 366 -25.63 -29.87 8.14
C GLU A 366 -25.17 -31.27 8.64
N PRO A 367 -23.86 -31.53 8.73
CA PRO A 367 -23.32 -32.73 9.38
C PRO A 367 -23.40 -32.61 10.90
N GLN A 368 -23.57 -33.74 11.60
CA GLN A 368 -23.65 -33.78 13.06
C GLN A 368 -22.41 -33.13 13.72
N GLY A 369 -22.64 -32.05 14.46
CA GLY A 369 -21.61 -31.34 15.23
C GLY A 369 -21.20 -29.98 14.63
N CYS A 370 -21.59 -29.71 13.38
CA CYS A 370 -21.73 -28.37 12.84
C CYS A 370 -23.08 -27.79 13.33
N GLN A 371 -23.15 -26.47 13.47
CA GLN A 371 -24.39 -25.69 13.51
C GLN A 371 -24.24 -24.52 12.53
N MET A 372 -25.07 -24.48 11.49
CA MET A 372 -25.08 -23.38 10.52
C MET A 372 -25.65 -22.11 11.13
N GLU A 373 -24.82 -21.07 11.13
CA GLU A 373 -25.20 -19.73 11.54
C GLU A 373 -25.40 -18.83 10.30
N LEU A 374 -25.36 -17.51 10.46
CA LEU A 374 -25.70 -16.55 9.42
C LEU A 374 -24.57 -16.27 8.41
N GLY A 375 -23.31 -16.50 8.76
CA GLY A 375 -22.18 -16.13 7.91
C GLY A 375 -21.59 -17.27 7.06
N LEU A 376 -20.96 -16.88 5.95
CA LEU A 376 -20.08 -17.71 5.12
C LEU A 376 -18.71 -17.01 4.97
N PRO A 377 -17.60 -17.73 4.75
CA PRO A 377 -16.29 -17.13 4.86
C PRO A 377 -16.06 -16.11 3.74
N GLN A 378 -15.60 -14.92 4.09
CA GLN A 378 -15.11 -13.91 3.16
C GLN A 378 -13.94 -14.48 2.34
N SER A 379 -13.90 -14.11 1.07
CA SER A 379 -12.81 -14.37 0.14
C SER A 379 -12.67 -13.15 -0.77
N PRO A 380 -11.44 -12.79 -1.20
CA PRO A 380 -11.23 -11.73 -2.17
C PRO A 380 -11.97 -11.93 -3.49
N SER A 381 -12.32 -13.19 -3.79
CA SER A 381 -13.40 -13.69 -4.67
C SER A 381 -13.12 -15.17 -4.91
N ALA A 382 -14.13 -16.03 -5.10
CA ALA A 382 -13.89 -17.39 -5.61
C ALA A 382 -13.26 -17.43 -7.02
N LEU A 383 -13.36 -16.32 -7.76
CA LEU A 383 -12.73 -16.04 -9.05
C LEU A 383 -11.59 -15.00 -8.91
N ALA A 384 -11.11 -14.74 -7.69
CA ALA A 384 -10.00 -13.81 -7.48
C ALA A 384 -8.74 -14.39 -8.11
N ARG A 385 -8.12 -13.61 -9.00
CA ARG A 385 -6.93 -14.05 -9.69
C ARG A 385 -5.81 -14.25 -8.68
N VAL A 386 -5.01 -15.27 -8.93
CA VAL A 386 -3.74 -15.49 -8.25
C VAL A 386 -2.84 -14.26 -8.34
N ASN A 387 -2.27 -13.85 -7.20
CA ASN A 387 -1.13 -12.92 -7.16
C ASN A 387 0.01 -13.50 -8.03
N LEU A 388 0.30 -12.87 -9.17
CA LEU A 388 1.52 -13.08 -9.93
C LEU A 388 2.46 -11.91 -9.63
N ASN A 389 3.47 -12.12 -8.80
CA ASN A 389 4.52 -11.12 -8.57
C ASN A 389 5.69 -11.37 -9.54
N LEU A 390 5.86 -10.52 -10.54
CA LEU A 390 7.08 -10.44 -11.34
C LEU A 390 8.22 -9.82 -10.53
N ALA A 391 8.84 -10.63 -9.67
CA ALA A 391 10.11 -10.26 -9.05
C ALA A 391 11.28 -10.61 -9.98
N VAL A 392 11.46 -9.84 -11.08
CA VAL A 392 12.71 -9.89 -11.84
C VAL A 392 13.86 -9.67 -10.84
N THR A 393 14.82 -10.59 -10.79
CA THR A 393 15.99 -10.43 -9.92
C THR A 393 16.89 -9.33 -10.47
N ILE A 394 16.58 -8.08 -10.12
CA ILE A 394 17.40 -6.93 -10.42
C ILE A 394 18.53 -6.89 -9.39
N ASN A 395 19.77 -7.10 -9.84
CA ASN A 395 20.96 -7.16 -8.98
C ASN A 395 21.48 -5.76 -8.59
N ALA A 396 20.59 -4.77 -8.55
CA ALA A 396 20.85 -3.37 -8.23
C ALA A 396 19.58 -2.75 -7.60
N PRO A 397 19.66 -1.58 -6.94
CA PRO A 397 18.47 -0.87 -6.45
C PRO A 397 17.59 -0.41 -7.63
N GLY A 398 16.27 -0.56 -7.50
CA GLY A 398 15.31 -0.05 -8.50
C GLY A 398 15.27 -0.88 -9.79
N THR A 399 15.29 -0.19 -10.93
CA THR A 399 15.02 -0.74 -12.27
C THR A 399 16.27 -0.84 -13.17
N GLU A 400 17.47 -0.98 -12.60
CA GLU A 400 18.73 -0.94 -13.36
C GLU A 400 19.42 -2.31 -13.52
N LEU A 401 19.80 -2.68 -14.75
CA LEU A 401 20.47 -3.94 -15.08
C LEU A 401 21.97 -3.71 -15.37
N VAL A 402 22.84 -4.09 -14.43
CA VAL A 402 24.32 -4.05 -14.59
C VAL A 402 24.87 -5.19 -15.47
N THR A 403 24.10 -5.68 -16.45
CA THR A 403 24.40 -6.88 -17.24
C THR A 403 23.70 -6.88 -18.61
N SER A 404 24.38 -7.38 -19.65
CA SER A 404 23.80 -7.62 -20.98
C SER A 404 22.95 -8.89 -21.07
N ALA A 405 22.80 -9.60 -19.95
CA ALA A 405 22.01 -10.82 -19.81
C ALA A 405 21.33 -10.89 -18.44
N VAL A 406 20.01 -11.04 -18.40
CA VAL A 406 19.22 -11.21 -17.16
C VAL A 406 18.39 -12.48 -17.26
N THR A 407 18.21 -13.20 -16.15
CA THR A 407 17.23 -14.29 -16.05
C THR A 407 15.98 -13.74 -15.38
N PRO A 408 14.87 -13.49 -16.11
CA PRO A 408 13.61 -13.16 -15.48
C PRO A 408 13.20 -14.25 -14.50
N ALA A 409 12.80 -13.84 -13.31
CA ALA A 409 12.31 -14.68 -12.25
C ALA A 409 11.12 -13.99 -11.59
N GLY A 410 10.52 -14.65 -10.62
CA GLY A 410 9.46 -14.06 -9.84
C GLY A 410 8.88 -15.05 -8.85
N SER A 411 7.67 -14.72 -8.41
CA SER A 411 6.85 -15.58 -7.58
C SER A 411 5.40 -15.52 -8.00
N ALA A 412 4.65 -16.58 -7.74
CA ALA A 412 3.23 -16.64 -8.02
C ALA A 412 2.56 -17.42 -6.89
N GLN A 413 1.39 -16.97 -6.43
CA GLN A 413 0.53 -17.77 -5.56
C GLN A 413 -0.31 -18.75 -6.41
N ALA A 414 0.37 -19.44 -7.34
CA ALA A 414 -0.20 -20.35 -8.33
C ALA A 414 0.13 -21.81 -7.98
N PRO A 415 -0.61 -22.78 -8.54
CA PRO A 415 -0.20 -24.18 -8.50
C PRO A 415 1.20 -24.41 -9.10
N ASP A 416 1.99 -25.33 -8.53
CA ASP A 416 3.23 -25.78 -9.16
C ASP A 416 2.97 -26.37 -10.55
N GLY A 417 3.91 -26.13 -11.47
CA GLY A 417 3.76 -26.45 -12.89
C GLY A 417 2.92 -25.44 -13.68
N ALA A 418 2.27 -24.46 -13.05
CA ALA A 418 1.60 -23.37 -13.77
C ALA A 418 2.62 -22.57 -14.61
N VAL A 419 2.22 -22.19 -15.81
CA VAL A 419 3.13 -21.67 -16.85
C VAL A 419 3.14 -20.14 -16.84
N VAL A 420 4.32 -19.55 -16.66
CA VAL A 420 4.55 -18.11 -16.79
C VAL A 420 5.30 -17.84 -18.10
N ASN A 421 4.67 -17.09 -19.00
CA ASN A 421 5.28 -16.63 -20.24
C ASN A 421 5.83 -15.22 -20.05
N VAL A 422 7.13 -15.04 -20.22
CA VAL A 422 7.79 -13.74 -20.16
C VAL A 422 8.09 -13.26 -21.57
N SER A 423 7.61 -12.08 -21.93
CA SER A 423 8.01 -11.33 -23.14
C SER A 423 8.88 -10.14 -22.75
N VAL A 424 9.90 -9.85 -23.55
CA VAL A 424 10.80 -8.72 -23.37
C VAL A 424 10.80 -7.87 -24.64
N GLY A 425 10.32 -6.63 -24.54
CA GLY A 425 10.44 -5.62 -25.59
C GLY A 425 11.60 -4.66 -25.30
N GLY A 426 12.21 -4.07 -26.32
CA GLY A 426 13.29 -3.10 -26.16
C GLY A 426 13.52 -2.20 -27.37
N PRO A 427 14.58 -1.38 -27.35
CA PRO A 427 14.89 -0.41 -28.41
C PRO A 427 15.21 -1.09 -29.74
N ASP A 428 15.14 -0.33 -30.84
CA ASP A 428 15.44 -0.79 -32.20
C ASP A 428 14.68 -2.06 -32.65
N GLY A 429 13.54 -2.34 -32.02
CA GLY A 429 12.73 -3.54 -32.30
C GLY A 429 13.28 -4.81 -31.65
N TYR A 430 14.10 -4.71 -30.60
CA TYR A 430 14.50 -5.85 -29.80
C TYR A 430 13.28 -6.58 -29.23
N SER A 431 13.25 -7.90 -29.40
CA SER A 431 12.24 -8.78 -28.81
C SER A 431 12.86 -10.08 -28.35
N ALA A 432 12.57 -10.50 -27.12
CA ALA A 432 12.92 -11.82 -26.61
C ALA A 432 11.75 -12.42 -25.80
N SER A 433 11.81 -13.71 -25.52
CA SER A 433 10.80 -14.40 -24.71
C SER A 433 11.37 -15.63 -24.02
N CYS A 434 10.84 -15.96 -22.84
CA CYS A 434 11.12 -17.21 -22.15
C CYS A 434 9.87 -17.72 -21.43
N THR A 435 9.80 -19.03 -21.24
CA THR A 435 8.68 -19.69 -20.52
C THR A 435 9.23 -20.37 -19.28
N ALA A 436 8.61 -20.08 -18.13
CA ALA A 436 8.94 -20.60 -16.82
C ALA A 436 7.77 -21.43 -16.26
N THR A 437 8.04 -22.22 -15.24
CA THR A 437 7.02 -22.93 -14.45
C THR A 437 7.15 -22.54 -12.98
N VAL A 438 6.01 -22.42 -12.30
CA VAL A 438 5.97 -22.21 -10.85
C VAL A 438 6.41 -23.47 -10.11
N ALA A 439 7.20 -23.29 -9.06
CA ALA A 439 7.71 -24.32 -8.16
C ALA A 439 7.89 -23.73 -6.74
N GLY A 440 7.14 -24.22 -5.75
CA GLY A 440 7.13 -23.69 -4.38
C GLY A 440 6.80 -22.19 -4.32
N ALA A 441 5.81 -21.75 -5.12
CA ALA A 441 5.45 -20.35 -5.35
C ALA A 441 6.54 -19.43 -5.95
N ALA A 442 7.71 -19.96 -6.32
CA ALA A 442 8.74 -19.24 -7.09
C ALA A 442 8.73 -19.65 -8.57
N TRP A 443 9.23 -18.82 -9.46
CA TRP A 443 9.44 -19.21 -10.87
C TRP A 443 10.67 -18.52 -11.45
N ALA A 444 11.32 -19.14 -12.43
CA ALA A 444 12.46 -18.56 -13.14
C ALA A 444 12.53 -19.06 -14.58
N CYS A 445 12.89 -18.18 -15.51
CA CYS A 445 13.17 -18.59 -16.88
C CYS A 445 14.37 -19.56 -16.93
N PRO A 446 14.30 -20.63 -17.75
CA PRO A 446 15.33 -21.68 -17.78
C PRO A 446 16.67 -21.22 -18.39
N ALA A 447 16.69 -20.05 -19.02
CA ALA A 447 17.87 -19.40 -19.55
C ALA A 447 17.73 -17.88 -19.43
N ALA A 448 18.87 -17.18 -19.40
CA ALA A 448 18.88 -15.73 -19.44
C ALA A 448 18.41 -15.19 -20.79
N VAL A 449 17.64 -14.10 -20.76
CA VAL A 449 17.43 -13.21 -21.90
C VAL A 449 18.74 -12.46 -22.14
N THR A 450 19.24 -12.44 -23.38
CA THR A 450 20.59 -11.95 -23.72
C THR A 450 20.55 -10.93 -24.87
N GLY A 451 21.65 -10.19 -25.04
CA GLY A 451 21.75 -9.16 -26.07
C GLY A 451 21.10 -7.83 -25.67
N LEU A 452 20.93 -7.60 -24.36
CA LEU A 452 20.51 -6.33 -23.83
C LEU A 452 21.67 -5.33 -23.96
N VAL A 453 21.42 -4.17 -24.59
CA VAL A 453 22.45 -3.16 -24.88
C VAL A 453 22.43 -2.03 -23.85
N LEU A 454 23.62 -1.52 -23.53
CA LEU A 454 23.83 -0.39 -22.62
C LEU A 454 22.98 0.83 -23.02
N GLY A 455 22.32 1.45 -22.04
CA GLY A 455 21.42 2.59 -22.26
C GLY A 455 20.06 2.20 -22.84
N GLY A 456 19.83 0.92 -23.17
CA GLY A 456 18.54 0.43 -23.61
C GLY A 456 17.58 0.24 -22.44
N ALA A 457 16.37 0.80 -22.56
CA ALA A 457 15.24 0.51 -21.68
C ALA A 457 14.42 -0.66 -22.23
N TYR A 458 14.17 -1.66 -21.39
CA TYR A 458 13.52 -2.92 -21.74
C TYR A 458 12.29 -3.14 -20.88
N THR A 459 11.17 -3.50 -21.50
CA THR A 459 9.93 -3.86 -20.81
C THR A 459 9.87 -5.38 -20.68
N PHE A 460 9.87 -5.88 -19.45
CA PHE A 460 9.68 -7.29 -19.12
C PHE A 460 8.23 -7.49 -18.65
N THR A 461 7.41 -8.18 -19.45
CA THR A 461 6.03 -8.51 -19.10
C THR A 461 5.93 -10.01 -18.85
N ALA A 462 5.55 -10.40 -17.62
CA ALA A 462 5.30 -11.80 -17.27
C ALA A 462 3.80 -12.06 -17.24
N THR A 463 3.37 -13.15 -17.89
CA THR A 463 1.97 -13.52 -18.10
C THR A 463 1.72 -14.93 -17.58
N LEU A 464 0.84 -15.07 -16.60
CA LEU A 464 0.30 -16.34 -16.12
C LEU A 464 -1.09 -16.55 -16.72
N THR A 465 -1.36 -17.74 -17.24
CA THR A 465 -2.60 -18.04 -17.99
C THR A 465 -3.33 -19.25 -17.41
N TYR A 466 -4.60 -19.07 -17.08
CA TYR A 466 -5.55 -20.12 -16.78
C TYR A 466 -6.53 -20.28 -17.97
N PRO A 467 -7.05 -21.48 -18.28
CA PRO A 467 -7.86 -21.70 -19.48
C PRO A 467 -9.26 -21.07 -19.43
N GLU A 468 -9.76 -20.76 -18.23
CA GLU A 468 -11.11 -20.23 -17.98
C GLU A 468 -11.09 -18.76 -17.54
N GLU A 469 -9.91 -18.13 -17.48
CA GLU A 469 -9.74 -16.75 -17.02
C GLU A 469 -8.89 -15.92 -17.99
N GLU A 470 -9.17 -14.63 -18.06
CA GLU A 470 -8.29 -13.65 -18.71
C GLU A 470 -6.89 -13.63 -18.05
N PRO A 471 -5.78 -13.59 -18.82
CA PRO A 471 -4.43 -13.72 -18.25
C PRO A 471 -4.12 -12.72 -17.14
N VAL A 472 -3.26 -13.14 -16.20
CA VAL A 472 -2.68 -12.29 -15.16
C VAL A 472 -1.33 -11.81 -15.67
N THR A 473 -1.10 -10.49 -15.66
CA THR A 473 0.14 -9.87 -16.14
C THR A 473 0.75 -8.97 -15.09
N ASP A 474 2.07 -9.08 -14.91
CA ASP A 474 2.87 -8.11 -14.15
C ASP A 474 4.04 -7.64 -15.03
N GLU A 475 4.46 -6.39 -14.88
CA GLU A 475 5.37 -5.70 -15.80
C GLU A 475 6.43 -4.88 -15.06
N VAL A 476 7.69 -5.07 -15.46
CA VAL A 476 8.84 -4.31 -14.98
C VAL A 476 9.59 -3.71 -16.16
N VAL A 477 9.70 -2.38 -16.18
CA VAL A 477 10.61 -1.68 -17.09
C VAL A 477 11.98 -1.61 -16.43
N ALA A 478 13.05 -1.98 -17.15
CA ALA A 478 14.42 -1.91 -16.63
C ALA A 478 15.43 -1.42 -17.68
N THR A 479 16.43 -0.65 -17.25
CA THR A 479 17.46 -0.03 -18.13
C THR A 479 18.83 -0.64 -17.91
N VAL A 480 19.56 -0.97 -18.97
CA VAL A 480 20.92 -1.54 -18.85
C VAL A 480 21.96 -0.46 -18.59
N VAL A 481 22.83 -0.66 -17.60
CA VAL A 481 23.87 0.29 -17.12
C VAL A 481 25.24 -0.41 -16.94
N VAL A 482 26.32 0.35 -16.70
CA VAL A 482 27.68 -0.16 -16.45
C VAL A 482 28.18 0.28 -15.07
N CYS A 483 28.78 -0.63 -14.30
CA CYS A 483 29.53 -0.30 -13.08
C CYS A 483 30.91 0.30 -13.41
N SER A 484 31.33 1.34 -12.68
CA SER A 484 32.70 1.88 -12.73
C SER A 484 33.29 1.95 -11.33
N ASP A 485 34.31 1.13 -11.03
CA ASP A 485 35.06 1.22 -9.79
C ASP A 485 35.95 2.48 -9.79
N THR A 486 35.72 3.39 -8.83
CA THR A 486 36.52 4.61 -8.67
C THR A 486 37.89 4.32 -8.04
N ALA A 487 38.84 3.84 -8.84
CA ALA A 487 40.24 3.74 -8.45
C ALA A 487 41.25 3.87 -9.60
N THR A 488 40.98 3.29 -10.78
CA THR A 488 41.89 3.33 -11.94
C THR A 488 41.11 3.30 -13.25
N SER A 489 41.69 3.89 -14.31
CA SER A 489 41.10 4.02 -15.64
C SER A 489 41.05 2.70 -16.42
N GLY A 490 40.25 1.74 -15.96
CA GLY A 490 40.06 0.43 -16.60
C GLY A 490 38.66 -0.11 -16.32
N VAL A 491 37.98 -0.57 -17.37
CA VAL A 491 36.67 -1.22 -17.27
C VAL A 491 36.89 -2.67 -16.82
N ASP A 492 36.35 -3.08 -15.67
CA ASP A 492 36.39 -4.47 -15.20
C ASP A 492 35.02 -5.15 -15.32
N ALA A 493 35.02 -6.48 -15.42
CA ALA A 493 33.87 -7.30 -15.82
C ALA A 493 33.05 -7.84 -14.63
N GLY A 494 32.89 -7.05 -13.56
CA GLY A 494 32.00 -7.40 -12.45
C GLY A 494 32.07 -6.43 -11.27
N CYS A 495 30.91 -6.02 -10.75
CA CYS A 495 30.83 -5.15 -9.58
C CYS A 495 31.07 -5.98 -8.30
N SER A 496 31.94 -5.52 -7.40
CA SER A 496 32.08 -6.13 -6.07
C SER A 496 30.89 -5.74 -5.16
N ALA A 497 30.70 -6.44 -4.03
CA ALA A 497 29.44 -6.45 -3.27
C ALA A 497 29.11 -5.17 -2.45
N GLY A 498 29.45 -3.99 -2.96
CA GLY A 498 29.17 -2.69 -2.34
C GLY A 498 28.69 -1.62 -3.33
N GLN A 499 27.36 -1.51 -3.49
CA GLN A 499 26.60 -0.28 -3.87
C GLN A 499 26.88 0.39 -5.25
N PRO A 500 26.01 0.20 -6.27
CA PRO A 500 25.96 0.99 -7.52
C PRO A 500 24.72 1.92 -7.67
N ALA A 501 24.83 3.06 -8.40
CA ALA A 501 23.68 3.95 -8.82
C ALA A 501 24.07 5.09 -9.82
N CYS A 502 23.23 5.43 -10.84
CA CYS A 502 23.64 6.15 -12.09
C CYS A 502 23.00 7.55 -12.49
N VAL A 503 23.78 8.53 -13.04
CA VAL A 503 23.38 9.85 -13.68
C VAL A 503 24.30 10.40 -14.83
N ASP A 504 23.78 11.25 -15.75
CA ASP A 504 24.22 11.51 -17.16
C ASP A 504 25.42 12.44 -17.50
N GLY A 505 26.06 12.18 -18.65
CA GLY A 505 27.11 13.00 -19.28
C GLY A 505 27.11 12.93 -20.83
N PRO A 506 28.02 13.60 -21.57
CA PRO A 506 27.92 13.79 -23.04
C PRO A 506 27.98 12.53 -23.92
N SER A 507 28.19 11.36 -23.31
CA SER A 507 28.21 10.04 -23.94
C SER A 507 27.30 9.03 -23.22
N GLY A 508 26.42 9.49 -22.33
CA GLY A 508 25.53 8.69 -21.48
C GLY A 508 25.95 8.56 -20.00
N ARG A 509 24.97 8.21 -19.17
CA ARG A 509 24.95 7.90 -17.72
C ARG A 509 26.25 7.34 -17.11
N LEU A 510 26.93 8.20 -16.35
CA LEU A 510 27.91 7.89 -15.29
C LEU A 510 27.18 7.53 -13.99
N CYS A 511 27.89 7.44 -12.84
CA CYS A 511 27.31 6.92 -11.59
C CYS A 511 27.70 7.70 -10.32
N THR A 512 26.72 8.37 -9.68
CA THR A 512 26.77 8.93 -8.31
C THR A 512 25.44 8.75 -7.57
N ASN A 513 25.46 8.04 -6.43
CA ASN A 513 24.43 8.21 -5.40
C ASN A 513 24.68 9.56 -4.73
N SER A 514 23.75 10.49 -4.89
CA SER A 514 23.76 11.75 -4.14
C SER A 514 23.81 11.48 -2.64
N VAL A 515 24.82 12.04 -1.96
CA VAL A 515 24.87 12.07 -0.49
C VAL A 515 24.00 13.20 0.08
N GLY A 516 23.15 13.82 -0.73
CA GLY A 516 22.27 14.93 -0.37
C GLY A 516 22.85 16.32 -0.59
N CYS A 517 24.17 16.45 -0.49
CA CYS A 517 24.88 17.67 -0.86
C CYS A 517 25.33 17.60 -2.33
N SER A 518 25.21 18.73 -3.02
CA SER A 518 25.50 18.90 -4.45
C SER A 518 26.94 18.54 -4.82
N ASP A 519 27.89 18.79 -3.93
CA ASP A 519 29.33 18.53 -4.11
C ASP A 519 29.75 17.09 -3.80
N GLY A 520 28.84 16.25 -3.32
CA GLY A 520 29.12 14.86 -3.00
C GLY A 520 29.79 14.64 -1.62
N THR A 521 29.90 15.68 -0.78
CA THR A 521 30.47 15.59 0.58
C THR A 521 29.42 15.89 1.65
N ARG A 522 29.57 15.37 2.87
CA ARG A 522 28.67 15.68 4.00
C ARG A 522 29.44 16.35 5.11
N GLU A 523 29.00 17.54 5.49
CA GLU A 523 29.55 18.34 6.58
C GLU A 523 28.94 17.98 7.95
N GLY A 524 27.90 17.13 7.95
CA GLY A 524 27.16 16.63 9.09
C GLY A 524 26.14 15.57 8.64
N TYR A 525 25.55 14.84 9.58
CA TYR A 525 24.72 13.66 9.32
C TYR A 525 25.42 12.62 8.42
N THR A 526 26.73 12.42 8.63
CA THR A 526 27.62 11.72 7.67
C THR A 526 27.36 10.22 7.51
N SER A 527 26.67 9.58 8.45
CA SER A 527 26.32 8.15 8.37
C SER A 527 25.10 7.93 7.46
N LEU A 528 25.32 7.55 6.21
CA LEU A 528 24.24 7.24 5.25
C LEU A 528 23.27 6.15 5.73
N GLY A 529 23.76 5.19 6.52
CA GLY A 529 22.90 4.13 7.11
C GLY A 529 22.06 4.60 8.31
N THR A 530 22.40 5.74 8.92
CA THR A 530 21.65 6.36 10.01
C THR A 530 20.76 7.50 9.51
N TYR A 531 21.23 8.24 8.51
CA TYR A 531 20.64 9.47 7.98
C TYR A 531 20.49 9.38 6.45
N PRO A 532 19.72 8.41 5.92
CA PRO A 532 19.60 8.20 4.47
C PRO A 532 18.92 9.37 3.74
N ALA A 533 18.12 10.16 4.46
CA ALA A 533 17.23 11.19 3.91
C ALA A 533 17.55 12.63 4.38
N ILE A 534 18.64 12.84 5.13
CA ILE A 534 19.07 14.17 5.61
C ILE A 534 20.59 14.32 5.57
N ALA A 535 21.08 15.49 5.19
CA ALA A 535 22.49 15.85 5.11
C ALA A 535 22.72 17.30 5.56
N SER A 536 23.80 17.58 6.30
CA SER A 536 24.27 18.96 6.45
C SER A 536 25.25 19.25 5.33
N CYS A 537 24.98 20.30 4.54
CA CYS A 537 25.70 20.65 3.33
C CYS A 537 26.29 22.05 3.48
N GLY A 538 27.62 22.16 3.49
CA GLY A 538 28.29 23.44 3.52
C GLY A 538 28.35 24.09 2.13
N GLY A 539 28.79 25.35 2.07
CA GLY A 539 28.83 26.08 0.81
C GLY A 539 28.54 27.57 0.94
N ALA A 540 28.46 28.24 -0.21
CA ALA A 540 28.20 29.67 -0.34
C ALA A 540 27.10 29.92 -1.37
N TRP A 541 26.42 31.07 -1.27
CA TRP A 541 25.40 31.51 -2.23
C TRP A 541 25.33 33.04 -2.27
N SER A 542 24.99 33.59 -3.44
CA SER A 542 24.90 35.03 -3.69
C SER A 542 23.50 35.51 -4.06
N VAL A 543 22.61 34.62 -4.48
CA VAL A 543 21.18 34.89 -4.61
C VAL A 543 20.57 34.74 -3.22
N GLY A 544 20.25 35.87 -2.58
CA GLY A 544 19.86 35.89 -1.18
C GLY A 544 18.46 35.35 -0.91
N GLY A 545 18.30 34.80 0.30
CA GLY A 545 17.05 34.21 0.80
C GLY A 545 17.17 32.73 1.14
N MET A 546 16.33 32.26 2.07
CA MET A 546 16.19 30.84 2.41
C MET A 546 15.04 30.15 1.64
N PHE A 547 14.17 30.92 0.99
CA PHE A 547 12.94 30.44 0.37
C PHE A 547 13.05 30.53 -1.16
N HIS A 548 13.32 29.40 -1.81
CA HIS A 548 13.40 29.28 -3.27
C HIS A 548 12.81 27.95 -3.71
N ASP A 549 12.01 27.97 -4.78
CA ASP A 549 11.33 26.78 -5.31
C ASP A 549 12.26 25.90 -6.18
N GLU A 550 13.34 26.47 -6.73
CA GLU A 550 14.23 25.82 -7.70
C GLU A 550 15.70 26.27 -7.51
N PRO A 551 16.70 25.46 -7.91
CA PRO A 551 18.11 25.88 -7.99
C PRO A 551 18.35 27.01 -9.00
N ALA A 552 19.37 27.83 -8.76
CA ALA A 552 19.72 29.00 -9.58
C ALA A 552 21.03 28.87 -10.37
N CYS A 553 21.88 27.88 -10.05
CA CYS A 553 23.17 27.63 -10.69
C CYS A 553 23.39 26.15 -11.06
N ASP A 554 22.31 25.46 -11.46
CA ASP A 554 22.31 24.04 -11.85
C ASP A 554 22.89 23.10 -10.77
N ARG A 555 22.68 23.42 -9.48
CA ARG A 555 23.20 22.65 -8.32
C ARG A 555 24.72 22.46 -8.35
N GLN A 556 25.47 23.46 -8.83
CA GLN A 556 26.94 23.47 -8.81
C GLN A 556 27.54 23.99 -7.49
N GLY A 557 26.71 24.24 -6.47
CA GLY A 557 27.13 24.72 -5.15
C GLY A 557 27.83 23.65 -4.31
N GLY A 558 28.01 23.94 -3.01
CA GLY A 558 28.75 23.10 -2.06
C GLY A 558 30.09 23.73 -1.63
N ASN A 559 30.78 23.17 -0.64
CA ASN A 559 32.14 23.62 -0.29
C ASN A 559 33.23 22.99 -1.16
N ASP A 560 33.01 21.77 -1.63
CA ASP A 560 33.94 21.04 -2.50
C ASP A 560 33.45 20.97 -3.96
N GLY A 561 32.36 21.69 -4.28
CA GLY A 561 31.70 21.72 -5.59
C GLY A 561 32.34 22.66 -6.63
N GLU A 562 31.93 22.51 -7.90
CA GLU A 562 32.52 23.24 -9.03
C GLU A 562 32.35 24.77 -8.95
N ASN A 563 31.25 25.25 -8.35
CA ASN A 563 30.98 26.65 -8.06
C ASN A 563 30.95 26.91 -6.54
N ALA A 564 31.98 26.46 -5.81
CA ALA A 564 32.09 26.69 -4.36
C ALA A 564 32.04 28.18 -3.95
N ALA A 565 32.26 29.13 -4.86
CA ALA A 565 32.08 30.55 -4.60
C ALA A 565 30.61 30.99 -4.50
N GLY A 566 29.64 30.13 -4.85
CA GLY A 566 28.21 30.43 -4.77
C GLY A 566 27.72 31.53 -5.72
N THR A 567 28.50 31.87 -6.76
CA THR A 567 28.19 33.00 -7.63
C THR A 567 27.06 32.62 -8.58
N GLY A 568 25.92 33.30 -8.48
CA GLY A 568 24.68 32.94 -9.17
C GLY A 568 23.82 31.89 -8.46
N CYS A 569 24.36 31.20 -7.45
CA CYS A 569 23.65 30.16 -6.69
C CYS A 569 22.73 30.74 -5.61
N ASN A 570 21.65 30.03 -5.31
CA ASN A 570 20.81 30.18 -4.12
C ASN A 570 21.07 29.01 -3.13
N VAL A 571 20.22 28.85 -2.11
CA VAL A 571 20.37 27.78 -1.11
C VAL A 571 20.02 26.38 -1.62
N GLN A 572 19.13 26.23 -2.61
CA GLN A 572 18.77 24.93 -3.19
C GLN A 572 19.93 24.32 -4.00
N ASP A 573 20.85 25.16 -4.50
CA ASP A 573 22.04 24.72 -5.23
C ASP A 573 23.10 24.00 -4.38
N LEU A 574 22.96 24.01 -3.05
CA LEU A 574 23.79 23.21 -2.13
C LEU A 574 23.21 21.79 -1.94
N CYS A 575 21.95 21.59 -2.31
CA CYS A 575 21.28 20.30 -2.28
C CYS A 575 21.40 19.63 -3.66
N ALA A 576 21.66 18.33 -3.66
CA ALA A 576 21.77 17.55 -4.89
C ALA A 576 20.40 17.27 -5.54
N GLU A 577 20.38 16.73 -6.75
CA GLU A 577 19.14 16.38 -7.46
C GLU A 577 18.29 15.36 -6.65
N GLY A 578 16.98 15.63 -6.53
CA GLY A 578 16.06 14.90 -5.66
C GLY A 578 16.27 15.16 -4.16
N TRP A 579 16.85 16.31 -3.81
CA TRP A 579 16.97 16.86 -2.45
C TRP A 579 16.65 18.35 -2.46
N HIS A 580 16.01 18.81 -1.38
CA HIS A 580 15.60 20.20 -1.15
C HIS A 580 16.20 20.71 0.16
N VAL A 581 16.27 22.03 0.37
CA VAL A 581 16.54 22.60 1.69
C VAL A 581 15.39 22.23 2.62
N CYS A 582 15.71 21.64 3.78
CA CYS A 582 14.71 21.22 4.76
C CYS A 582 13.82 22.41 5.17
N TYR A 583 12.50 22.21 5.24
CA TYR A 583 11.51 23.27 5.46
C TYR A 583 11.40 23.69 6.93
N GLY A 584 11.14 22.73 7.81
CA GLY A 584 10.61 23.00 9.15
C GLY A 584 11.15 22.10 10.27
N PRO A 585 10.79 22.40 11.53
CA PRO A 585 11.12 21.53 12.66
C PRO A 585 10.49 20.12 12.54
N ALA A 586 9.31 20.00 11.93
CA ALA A 586 8.68 18.70 11.63
C ALA A 586 9.47 17.90 10.58
N ASP A 587 9.80 18.54 9.47
CA ASP A 587 10.55 18.00 8.33
C ASP A 587 11.95 17.46 8.71
N VAL A 588 12.68 18.18 9.58
CA VAL A 588 13.94 17.65 10.13
C VAL A 588 13.67 16.50 11.12
N ARG A 589 12.66 16.61 12.00
CA ARG A 589 12.35 15.58 13.00
C ARG A 589 12.00 14.23 12.36
N SER A 590 11.27 14.19 11.25
CA SER A 590 10.91 12.93 10.57
C SER A 590 12.14 12.13 10.12
N ARG A 591 13.25 12.82 9.79
CA ARG A 591 14.48 12.23 9.24
C ARG A 591 15.57 11.91 10.26
N VAL A 592 15.54 12.55 11.44
CA VAL A 592 16.55 12.33 12.53
C VAL A 592 15.97 11.69 13.79
N GLY A 593 14.65 11.66 13.96
CA GLY A 593 13.98 11.20 15.17
C GLY A 593 14.51 11.89 16.44
N ASP A 594 14.81 11.10 17.47
CA ASP A 594 15.32 11.60 18.76
C ASP A 594 16.75 12.15 18.70
N ALA A 595 17.53 11.92 17.62
CA ALA A 595 18.88 12.44 17.50
C ALA A 595 18.91 13.97 17.31
N GLY A 596 17.85 14.54 16.72
CA GLY A 596 17.73 15.98 16.50
C GLY A 596 18.94 16.58 15.77
N CYS A 597 19.46 17.69 16.30
CA CYS A 597 20.66 18.35 15.79
C CYS A 597 22.00 17.76 16.27
N ALA A 598 22.04 16.59 16.94
CA ALA A 598 23.26 16.09 17.59
C ALA A 598 24.41 15.84 16.60
N ASP A 599 24.11 15.22 15.46
CA ASP A 599 25.10 14.87 14.42
C ASP A 599 25.16 15.89 13.27
N ALA A 600 24.52 17.05 13.41
CA ALA A 600 24.43 18.07 12.37
C ALA A 600 25.78 18.73 12.01
N VAL A 601 26.83 18.52 12.81
CA VAL A 601 28.21 18.93 12.51
C VAL A 601 29.10 17.70 12.63
N ALA A 602 29.79 17.33 11.55
CA ALA A 602 30.74 16.23 11.56
C ALA A 602 31.93 16.56 12.47
N ALA A 603 32.42 15.56 13.21
CA ALA A 603 33.62 15.71 14.04
C ALA A 603 34.89 16.06 13.24
N THR A 604 34.84 15.92 11.91
CA THR A 604 35.88 16.29 10.95
C THR A 604 35.70 17.67 10.32
N TYR A 605 34.61 18.40 10.60
CA TYR A 605 34.37 19.71 9.99
C TYR A 605 35.50 20.69 10.36
N PRO A 606 36.11 21.40 9.38
CA PRO A 606 37.26 22.26 9.63
C PRO A 606 37.01 23.31 10.72
N ASN A 607 37.90 23.36 11.72
CA ASN A 607 38.02 24.53 12.58
C ASN A 607 39.16 25.40 12.04
N THR A 608 38.80 26.51 11.38
CA THR A 608 39.73 27.48 10.79
C THR A 608 40.03 28.66 11.72
N GLY A 609 39.49 28.65 12.93
CA GLY A 609 39.67 29.71 13.91
C GLY A 609 41.00 29.66 14.66
N THR A 610 41.39 30.80 15.24
CA THR A 610 42.61 30.99 16.05
C THR A 610 42.61 30.26 17.41
N GLY A 611 41.51 29.60 17.77
CA GLY A 611 41.34 28.84 19.00
C GLY A 611 40.49 29.57 20.06
N PRO A 612 40.17 28.89 21.18
CA PRO A 612 39.27 29.43 22.19
C PRO A 612 39.82 30.64 22.94
N LEU A 613 39.06 31.74 22.90
CA LEU A 613 39.13 32.76 23.92
C LEU A 613 38.71 32.15 25.27
N ASN A 614 39.44 32.48 26.34
CA ASN A 614 39.18 32.04 27.72
C ASN A 614 39.29 30.53 28.06
N GLY A 615 39.92 29.71 27.20
CA GLY A 615 40.38 28.37 27.60
C GLY A 615 39.29 27.29 27.73
N VAL A 616 38.15 27.47 27.07
CA VAL A 616 37.13 26.42 26.87
C VAL A 616 37.56 25.52 25.72
N THR A 617 37.50 24.19 25.85
CA THR A 617 37.78 23.31 24.70
C THR A 617 36.66 23.42 23.67
N VAL A 618 36.90 24.11 22.55
CA VAL A 618 35.92 24.22 21.45
C VAL A 618 35.78 22.86 20.74
N PRO A 619 34.56 22.40 20.44
CA PRO A 619 34.34 21.29 19.50
C PRO A 619 34.90 21.59 18.09
N PRO A 620 35.00 20.58 17.21
CA PRO A 620 35.25 20.79 15.80
C PRO A 620 34.23 21.76 15.18
N GLY A 621 34.68 22.53 14.19
CA GLY A 621 33.83 23.22 13.23
C GLY A 621 32.71 24.10 13.78
N GLY A 622 32.99 25.37 14.07
CA GLY A 622 31.94 26.35 14.33
C GLY A 622 31.07 26.55 13.11
N ALA A 623 29.91 25.90 13.08
CA ALA A 623 29.04 25.74 11.93
C ALA A 623 27.55 25.87 12.31
N PHE A 624 26.80 26.51 11.41
CA PHE A 624 25.36 26.62 11.42
C PHE A 624 24.84 26.07 10.09
N PHE A 625 23.88 25.15 10.13
CA PHE A 625 23.21 24.62 8.95
C PHE A 625 21.75 25.06 9.01
N ALA A 626 21.41 26.00 8.15
CA ALA A 626 20.11 26.64 8.10
C ALA A 626 19.05 25.76 7.42
N THR A 627 17.80 25.97 7.79
CA THR A 627 16.60 25.44 7.13
C THR A 627 15.79 26.59 6.52
N ALA A 628 14.79 26.29 5.68
CA ALA A 628 13.81 27.26 5.21
C ALA A 628 12.77 27.64 6.29
N THR A 629 13.22 27.76 7.54
CA THR A 629 12.40 28.16 8.70
C THR A 629 12.72 29.60 9.12
N ALA A 630 11.68 30.39 9.36
CA ALA A 630 11.74 31.75 9.90
C ALA A 630 10.71 31.94 11.05
N GLY A 631 10.56 33.16 11.57
CA GLY A 631 9.54 33.45 12.58
C GLY A 631 9.32 34.94 12.88
N PRO A 632 8.62 35.26 13.99
CA PRO A 632 8.41 36.64 14.47
C PRO A 632 9.69 37.32 14.99
N GLY A 633 10.73 36.55 15.32
CA GLY A 633 11.93 37.00 16.01
C GLY A 633 12.00 36.55 17.48
N ASN A 634 13.07 36.97 18.17
CA ASN A 634 13.41 36.56 19.56
C ASN A 634 13.71 35.05 19.70
N GLY A 635 14.10 34.38 18.62
CA GLY A 635 14.33 32.94 18.63
C GLY A 635 13.05 32.11 18.78
N ILE A 636 11.89 32.69 18.45
CA ILE A 636 10.66 31.94 18.18
C ILE A 636 10.61 31.71 16.67
N CYS A 637 10.50 30.45 16.28
CA CYS A 637 10.24 30.02 14.92
C CYS A 637 8.78 29.57 14.80
N ASP A 638 8.24 29.76 13.61
CA ASP A 638 6.93 29.24 13.24
C ASP A 638 7.13 27.96 12.41
N ASP A 639 6.31 26.94 12.66
CA ASP A 639 6.29 25.69 11.90
C ASP A 639 5.26 25.85 10.77
N PHE A 640 5.74 26.15 9.56
CA PHE A 640 4.89 26.43 8.39
C PHE A 640 4.81 25.22 7.47
N VAL A 641 4.01 24.25 7.90
CA VAL A 641 3.44 23.20 7.05
C VAL A 641 2.73 23.82 5.85
N ASN A 642 3.10 23.40 4.63
CA ASN A 642 2.41 23.74 3.37
C ASN A 642 2.18 25.25 3.10
N GLY A 643 3.16 26.13 3.39
CA GLY A 643 3.01 27.56 3.06
C GLY A 643 4.24 28.45 3.21
N VAL A 644 4.22 29.59 2.50
CA VAL A 644 5.25 30.64 2.64
C VAL A 644 5.15 31.27 4.03
N ALA A 645 6.29 31.41 4.71
CA ALA A 645 6.37 32.02 6.02
C ALA A 645 5.66 33.39 6.07
N THR A 646 4.78 33.61 7.05
CA THR A 646 4.10 34.91 7.21
C THR A 646 4.98 35.94 7.93
N GLN A 647 6.07 35.48 8.54
CA GLN A 647 7.04 36.27 9.29
C GLN A 647 8.44 35.79 8.91
N PHE A 648 9.31 36.72 8.51
CA PHE A 648 10.59 36.43 7.87
C PHE A 648 11.80 36.82 8.74
N ASN A 649 11.59 36.99 10.05
CA ASN A 649 12.65 37.37 10.98
C ASN A 649 13.29 36.14 11.62
N ASP A 650 14.59 36.24 11.91
CA ASP A 650 15.44 35.11 12.27
C ASP A 650 15.49 34.00 11.18
N VAL A 651 16.58 33.22 11.17
CA VAL A 651 16.76 31.98 10.40
C VAL A 651 17.12 30.88 11.39
N PHE A 652 16.51 29.70 11.27
CA PHE A 652 16.66 28.60 12.24
C PHE A 652 17.37 27.41 11.61
N GLY A 653 17.87 26.50 12.46
CA GLY A 653 18.52 25.28 12.00
C GLY A 653 19.30 24.54 13.08
N CYS A 654 20.24 23.72 12.62
CA CYS A 654 21.07 22.87 13.46
C CYS A 654 22.53 23.31 13.44
N GLY A 655 23.27 23.03 14.51
CA GLY A 655 24.72 23.16 14.53
C GLY A 655 25.28 23.39 15.92
N ASN A 656 26.45 24.02 15.96
CA ASN A 656 27.10 24.46 17.19
C ASN A 656 27.32 25.99 17.23
N LEU A 657 27.32 26.69 16.09
CA LEU A 657 27.34 28.15 15.97
C LEU A 657 25.91 28.73 15.89
N GLY A 658 25.66 29.88 16.52
CA GLY A 658 24.36 30.57 16.53
C GLY A 658 23.70 30.62 17.90
N GLY A 659 22.62 31.40 18.03
CA GLY A 659 21.89 31.56 19.28
C GLY A 659 21.01 30.36 19.60
N LYS A 660 20.59 30.17 20.85
CA LYS A 660 19.65 29.09 21.21
C LYS A 660 18.19 29.55 21.04
N PRO A 661 17.36 28.86 20.23
CA PRO A 661 15.93 29.17 20.12
C PRO A 661 15.20 29.12 21.48
N THR A 662 14.19 29.97 21.63
CA THR A 662 13.37 30.09 22.85
C THR A 662 11.96 29.52 22.67
N GLY A 663 11.47 29.43 21.43
CA GLY A 663 10.18 28.83 21.10
C GLY A 663 10.16 27.31 21.33
N ALA A 664 9.13 26.81 22.03
CA ALA A 664 8.96 25.38 22.28
C ALA A 664 8.66 24.57 20.99
N THR A 665 8.12 25.23 19.97
CA THR A 665 7.89 24.70 18.61
C THR A 665 9.18 24.42 17.85
N CYS A 666 10.31 25.02 18.23
CA CYS A 666 11.54 24.96 17.45
C CYS A 666 12.33 23.68 17.59
N ALA A 667 11.97 22.74 18.49
CA ALA A 667 12.61 21.43 18.50
C ALA A 667 12.40 20.75 17.12
N PRO A 668 13.42 20.16 16.48
CA PRO A 668 14.73 19.82 17.04
C PRO A 668 15.81 20.92 16.97
N PHE A 669 15.57 22.05 16.31
CA PHE A 669 16.54 23.13 16.11
C PHE A 669 17.17 23.62 17.41
N ASN A 670 18.50 23.64 17.41
CA ASN A 670 19.31 24.08 18.53
C ASN A 670 20.01 25.43 18.26
N ARG A 671 19.87 25.99 17.04
CA ARG A 671 20.54 27.22 16.60
C ARG A 671 19.61 28.18 15.81
N PHE A 672 19.86 29.48 15.92
CA PHE A 672 19.24 30.53 15.09
C PHE A 672 20.15 31.76 14.86
N SER A 673 19.83 32.58 13.84
CA SER A 673 20.64 33.71 13.37
C SER A 673 20.67 34.93 14.29
N ASN A 674 19.50 35.32 14.82
CA ASN A 674 19.21 36.59 15.50
C ASN A 674 19.37 37.83 14.58
N ASN A 675 18.50 38.83 14.76
CA ASN A 675 18.44 40.10 14.01
C ASN A 675 19.79 40.59 13.40
N ASN A 676 19.85 40.61 12.06
CA ASN A 676 21.03 40.86 11.22
C ASN A 676 22.18 39.85 11.44
N CYS A 677 21.87 38.56 11.48
CA CYS A 677 22.84 37.47 11.71
C CYS A 677 23.66 37.65 13.01
N ALA A 678 23.16 38.37 14.01
CA ALA A 678 23.93 38.84 15.17
C ALA A 678 24.57 37.72 16.01
N SER A 679 23.97 36.52 16.02
CA SER A 679 24.48 35.33 16.72
C SER A 679 25.40 34.44 15.86
N LEU A 680 25.44 34.66 14.54
CA LEU A 680 26.38 34.01 13.59
C LEU A 680 27.63 34.88 13.35
N GLN A 681 27.51 36.18 13.66
CA GLN A 681 28.56 37.20 13.65
C GLN A 681 29.00 37.53 15.10
N ASN A 682 29.82 38.57 15.28
CA ASN A 682 30.14 39.15 16.59
C ASN A 682 29.52 40.56 16.74
N GLN A 683 28.21 40.62 16.96
CA GLN A 683 27.52 41.85 17.34
C GLN A 683 27.35 41.91 18.87
N PRO A 684 27.70 43.03 19.54
CA PRO A 684 27.67 43.10 21.00
C PRO A 684 26.23 43.19 21.55
N TYR A 685 25.64 42.04 21.91
CA TYR A 685 24.35 41.96 22.60
C TYR A 685 24.51 41.82 24.12
N VAL A 686 23.58 42.43 24.87
CA VAL A 686 23.88 42.97 26.22
C VAL A 686 23.59 42.01 27.39
N THR A 687 23.53 40.70 27.14
CA THR A 687 23.09 39.69 28.11
C THR A 687 24.19 38.67 28.45
N PRO A 688 24.77 38.69 29.66
CA PRO A 688 25.73 37.68 30.10
C PRO A 688 25.11 36.28 30.14
N GLY A 689 25.80 35.29 29.54
CA GLY A 689 25.38 33.89 29.55
C GLY A 689 24.60 33.42 28.32
N VAL A 690 24.60 34.19 27.23
CA VAL A 690 24.11 33.75 25.92
C VAL A 690 25.30 33.33 25.03
N ASP A 691 25.16 32.17 24.39
CA ASP A 691 26.17 31.45 23.58
C ASP A 691 26.39 32.13 22.21
N HIS A 692 27.19 33.20 22.17
CA HIS A 692 27.66 33.90 20.96
C HIS A 692 29.11 34.37 21.23
N PRO A 693 30.02 34.47 20.23
CA PRO A 693 29.76 34.60 18.80
C PRO A 693 30.70 33.74 17.91
N ALA A 694 30.81 34.10 16.63
CA ALA A 694 31.85 33.62 15.71
C ALA A 694 33.29 33.61 16.31
N THR A 695 33.61 34.52 17.24
CA THR A 695 34.95 34.59 17.87
C THR A 695 35.26 33.42 18.80
N ASP A 696 34.25 32.76 19.38
CA ASP A 696 34.47 31.61 20.26
C ASP A 696 34.89 30.36 19.44
N TYR A 697 34.56 30.38 18.15
CA TYR A 697 35.07 29.49 17.12
C TYR A 697 36.24 30.12 16.31
N GLY A 698 36.84 31.20 16.82
CA GLY A 698 38.07 31.83 16.33
C GLY A 698 37.96 32.70 15.06
N TYR A 699 36.77 33.16 14.69
CA TYR A 699 36.56 34.15 13.62
C TYR A 699 36.57 35.58 14.21
N GLU A 700 37.75 36.07 14.59
CA GLU A 700 37.96 37.30 15.36
C GLU A 700 37.57 38.60 14.62
N ASP A 701 37.74 38.67 13.29
CA ASP A 701 37.50 39.87 12.48
C ASP A 701 36.23 39.77 11.61
N ALA A 702 35.57 40.91 11.36
CA ALA A 702 34.36 40.97 10.53
C ALA A 702 34.57 40.47 9.08
N THR A 703 35.81 40.54 8.57
CA THR A 703 36.20 39.97 7.28
C THR A 703 36.29 38.45 7.26
N GLN A 704 36.06 37.77 8.40
CA GLN A 704 36.07 36.30 8.53
C GLN A 704 34.66 35.70 8.73
N TRP A 705 33.61 36.52 8.76
CA TRP A 705 32.23 36.05 8.91
C TRP A 705 31.64 35.73 7.53
N ALA A 706 31.15 34.50 7.36
CA ALA A 706 30.57 34.04 6.10
C ALA A 706 29.15 34.58 5.88
N TRP A 707 28.37 34.67 6.96
CA TRP A 707 26.96 35.00 6.97
C TRP A 707 26.71 36.52 6.91
N THR A 708 25.91 36.98 5.95
CA THR A 708 25.45 38.36 5.85
C THR A 708 23.94 38.40 5.78
N CYS A 709 23.31 39.05 6.76
CA CYS A 709 21.88 39.31 6.82
C CYS A 709 21.59 40.80 6.61
N SER A 710 20.39 41.14 6.13
CA SER A 710 19.92 42.52 6.13
C SER A 710 18.40 42.63 6.30
N GLY A 711 17.95 43.70 6.95
CA GLY A 711 16.54 43.94 7.27
C GLY A 711 16.08 43.13 8.49
N ALA A 712 16.21 43.71 9.69
CA ALA A 712 15.98 43.08 11.00
C ALA A 712 14.54 42.61 11.34
N THR A 713 13.69 42.42 10.32
CA THR A 713 12.36 41.79 10.42
C THR A 713 12.05 40.86 9.23
N VAL A 714 12.99 40.76 8.27
CA VAL A 714 12.87 40.05 6.98
C VAL A 714 14.19 39.42 6.56
N GLU A 715 15.09 39.14 7.51
CA GLU A 715 16.47 38.76 7.18
C GLU A 715 16.58 37.42 6.45
N SER A 716 15.65 36.49 6.71
CA SER A 716 15.55 35.21 6.00
C SER A 716 15.25 35.36 4.49
N GLN A 717 14.79 36.52 4.03
CA GLN A 717 14.63 36.85 2.60
C GLN A 717 15.91 37.43 1.96
N ASN A 718 16.84 37.94 2.76
CA ASN A 718 18.01 38.68 2.27
C ASN A 718 19.35 38.03 2.67
N ILE A 719 19.32 36.88 3.34
CA ILE A 719 20.52 36.21 3.86
C ILE A 719 21.36 35.63 2.72
N VAL A 720 22.67 35.94 2.74
CA VAL A 720 23.68 35.38 1.83
C VAL A 720 24.85 34.82 2.63
N LYS A 721 25.55 33.85 2.06
CA LYS A 721 26.76 33.26 2.65
C LYS A 721 27.91 33.33 1.65
N THR A 722 28.97 34.05 2.00
CA THR A 722 30.03 34.46 1.05
C THR A 722 31.31 33.61 1.12
N MET A 723 31.37 32.63 2.04
CA MET A 723 32.53 31.74 2.20
C MET A 723 32.06 30.29 2.26
N PRO A 724 32.57 29.39 1.39
CA PRO A 724 32.10 28.00 1.35
C PRO A 724 32.48 27.18 2.60
N GLY A 725 33.77 26.88 2.76
CA GLY A 725 34.27 25.88 3.73
C GLY A 725 34.34 26.33 5.19
N VAL A 726 33.55 27.32 5.60
CA VAL A 726 33.51 27.83 6.99
C VAL A 726 32.09 28.20 7.40
N GLN A 727 31.81 28.16 8.71
CA GLN A 727 30.53 28.54 9.31
C GLN A 727 29.27 27.78 8.83
N GLY A 728 29.42 26.61 8.19
CA GLY A 728 28.33 25.70 7.83
C GLY A 728 27.70 25.99 6.45
N GLY A 729 26.37 25.96 6.37
CA GLY A 729 25.61 26.05 5.12
C GLY A 729 24.12 25.80 5.35
N VAL A 730 23.54 24.79 4.70
CA VAL A 730 22.12 24.42 4.83
C VAL A 730 21.96 22.94 5.21
N ILE A 731 20.77 22.57 5.68
CA ILE A 731 20.39 21.17 5.81
C ILE A 731 19.57 20.78 4.58
N CYS A 732 20.00 19.74 3.87
CA CYS A 732 19.29 19.18 2.74
C CYS A 732 18.51 17.93 3.18
N CYS A 733 17.24 17.90 2.80
CA CYS A 733 16.29 16.83 3.05
C CYS A 733 15.93 16.14 1.73
N LYS A 734 15.52 14.88 1.83
CA LYS A 734 14.95 14.10 0.74
C LYS A 734 13.70 13.38 1.20
N ASP A 735 12.70 13.32 0.33
CA ASP A 735 11.42 12.66 0.58
C ASP A 735 11.51 11.15 0.32
N ALA A 736 10.61 10.39 0.95
CA ALA A 736 10.58 8.94 0.83
C ALA A 736 10.00 8.47 -0.52
N ASP A 737 9.20 9.31 -1.18
CA ASP A 737 8.58 9.04 -2.48
C ASP A 737 9.06 10.06 -3.53
N PRO A 738 9.91 9.66 -4.50
CA PRO A 738 10.43 10.56 -5.53
C PRO A 738 9.42 10.83 -6.67
N SER A 739 8.18 10.35 -6.58
CA SER A 739 7.13 10.54 -7.60
C SER A 739 6.14 11.67 -7.27
N LEU A 740 6.17 12.18 -6.05
CA LEU A 740 5.36 13.30 -5.60
C LEU A 740 6.12 14.63 -5.85
N PRO A 741 5.45 15.74 -6.22
CA PRO A 741 6.09 17.05 -6.26
C PRO A 741 6.63 17.41 -4.87
N GLU A 742 7.83 18.01 -4.77
CA GLU A 742 8.55 18.39 -3.53
C GLU A 742 7.78 19.41 -2.61
N ILE A 743 6.50 19.68 -2.90
CA ILE A 743 5.59 20.62 -2.23
C ILE A 743 4.28 19.91 -1.76
N CYS A 744 4.11 18.60 -2.03
CA CYS A 744 2.80 17.94 -1.98
C CYS A 744 2.76 16.53 -1.33
N ASP A 745 3.76 16.13 -0.53
CA ASP A 745 3.87 14.73 -0.07
C ASP A 745 2.89 14.33 1.06
N GLY A 746 2.31 15.31 1.76
CA GLY A 746 1.31 15.09 2.81
C GLY A 746 1.86 14.53 4.14
N VAL A 747 3.18 14.57 4.35
CA VAL A 747 3.82 14.44 5.66
C VAL A 747 3.84 15.77 6.43
N ASP A 748 3.69 16.88 5.69
CA ASP A 748 3.49 18.26 6.18
C ASP A 748 2.08 18.50 6.77
#